data_AF-R1E2T0-F1
#
_entry.id   AF-R1E2T0-F1
#
_cell.length_a   1.000
_cell.length_b   1.000
_cell.length_c   1.000
_cell.angle_alpha   90.00
_cell.angle_beta   90.00
_cell.angle_gamma   90.00
#
_symmetry.space_group_name_H-M   'P 1'
#
loop_
_entity.id
_entity.type
_entity.pdbx_description
1 polymer ?
#
loop_
_entity_poly.entity_id
_entity_poly.type
_entity_poly.pdbx_seq_one_letter_code
_entity_poly.pdbx_strand_id
1 'polypeptide(L)'
;MTAPLLASLLLSSLNIFAEVATPQTVTLNNGLVMPKLAFAANVWPAATCRNATHLALDAGFRFVWSSALVHLECQRAQREAISEHPTVRRADLFLAGTVDTQGCATLDDCRSATLAGAHAQFRILGPEPLEMLMLDYPSSAGCAGITGQWQALTALYRAGKVRSVAVSNFAAAQLSCLFSAEGEGGAVVPPVANQMRFYVGHTGVDLGLNARHGIVVQAYSPLGNGALIPAAPAATKLEPPRASQPSTVGALASDPLLAAIGRAHGKSAAQVALRYILQKNVTVATQSTSQAAVHLAEDAALFGWSLGAAEMARLDVYHRRVERLDALHEATAREEEPAGEEEPAGEVVPPSCPPGTVPWPGEACEPLRRAEASARAFLRANMFPFDAPNAATLFDDFSASTSSGVAQATASLALSARTRFGWAASVPRRLFEGYVLPYASVNEARTDWRQLLWEALTPQPWVEALPNTSSVESVAVAVNRNLREAIRFKSDQTPLVYDPLSTILFGYASCTGVSIAYVDALRTLGVPARLAGTPAWHGKPEAGNHNWVEVWLNATAGWRFIEAAPAGAGETFSDPCDKWFCNKAHFGGGTRVFAAAFRREEYGEGRAATHYPMAWDLDNKGVVGVDRSEYYASVCGACGGVEGAAR
;
A
#
# COMPACT_ATOMS: atom_id res chain seq x y z
N MET A 1 -8.48 5.74 -63.03
CA MET A 1 -9.00 6.59 -61.93
C MET A 1 -9.15 5.70 -60.71
N THR A 2 -8.12 5.57 -59.86
CA THR A 2 -7.79 6.47 -58.74
C THR A 2 -8.92 6.50 -57.72
N ALA A 3 -8.81 5.90 -56.52
CA ALA A 3 -7.90 6.32 -55.45
C ALA A 3 -7.98 7.85 -55.24
N PRO A 4 -9.14 8.34 -54.76
CA PRO A 4 -9.17 8.85 -53.38
C PRO A 4 -10.55 8.72 -52.71
N LEU A 5 -10.72 7.75 -51.80
CA LEU A 5 -11.83 7.75 -50.82
C LEU A 5 -11.52 6.92 -49.57
N LEU A 6 -10.64 5.92 -49.66
CA LEU A 6 -10.05 5.25 -48.48
C LEU A 6 -9.00 6.09 -47.73
N ALA A 7 -8.49 7.18 -48.32
CA ALA A 7 -7.38 7.95 -47.73
C ALA A 7 -7.79 8.86 -46.55
N SER A 8 -9.08 9.19 -46.39
CA SER A 8 -9.55 10.10 -45.33
C SER A 8 -10.14 9.39 -44.10
N LEU A 9 -10.23 8.06 -44.12
CA LEU A 9 -10.75 7.23 -43.01
C LEU A 9 -9.71 6.25 -42.43
N LEU A 10 -8.48 6.26 -42.95
CA LEU A 10 -7.33 5.48 -42.44
C LEU A 10 -6.22 6.34 -41.82
N LEU A 11 -6.44 7.65 -41.66
CA LEU A 11 -5.53 8.58 -40.98
C LEU A 11 -5.95 8.93 -39.54
N SER A 12 -7.13 8.49 -39.10
CA SER A 12 -7.60 8.58 -37.70
C SER A 12 -7.21 7.36 -36.84
N SER A 13 -6.50 6.38 -37.41
CA SER A 13 -5.98 5.19 -36.71
C SER A 13 -4.48 5.26 -36.38
N LEU A 14 -3.82 6.38 -36.70
CA LEU A 14 -2.58 6.75 -36.01
C LEU A 14 -2.96 7.55 -34.76
N ASN A 15 -3.25 6.85 -33.67
CA ASN A 15 -3.07 7.42 -32.34
C ASN A 15 -1.57 7.65 -32.14
N ILE A 16 -1.10 8.76 -32.70
CA ILE A 16 0.04 9.49 -32.16
C ILE A 16 -0.35 9.76 -30.71
N PHE A 17 0.21 8.96 -29.78
CA PHE A 17 0.33 9.39 -28.40
C PHE A 17 1.27 10.59 -28.44
N ALA A 18 0.69 11.77 -28.72
CA ALA A 18 1.34 13.03 -28.47
C ALA A 18 1.53 13.06 -26.96
N GLU A 19 2.75 12.77 -26.54
CA GLU A 19 3.14 12.74 -25.15
C GLU A 19 2.87 14.14 -24.58
N VAL A 20 1.77 14.28 -23.82
CA VAL A 20 1.32 15.58 -23.32
C VAL A 20 2.30 16.01 -22.25
N ALA A 21 3.34 16.73 -22.68
CA ALA A 21 4.38 17.26 -21.82
C ALA A 21 3.73 17.98 -20.64
N THR A 22 4.11 17.58 -19.42
CA THR A 22 3.47 18.15 -18.24
C THR A 22 3.92 19.58 -18.06
N PRO A 23 3.01 20.54 -17.82
CA PRO A 23 3.37 21.92 -17.60
C PRO A 23 4.44 22.05 -16.52
N GLN A 24 5.54 22.73 -16.86
CA GLN A 24 6.64 23.04 -15.94
C GLN A 24 6.22 23.98 -14.81
N THR A 25 5.06 24.61 -14.94
CA THR A 25 4.50 25.60 -14.01
C THR A 25 3.08 25.23 -13.58
N VAL A 26 2.63 25.88 -12.50
CA VAL A 26 1.24 25.88 -12.02
C VAL A 26 0.82 27.31 -11.75
N THR A 27 -0.44 27.65 -12.03
CA THR A 27 -1.04 28.93 -11.64
C THR A 27 -1.62 28.80 -10.24
N LEU A 28 -1.17 29.67 -9.34
CA LEU A 28 -1.63 29.74 -7.95
C LEU A 28 -3.01 30.42 -7.85
N ASN A 29 -3.71 30.25 -6.72
CA ASN A 29 -5.05 30.84 -6.50
C ASN A 29 -5.07 32.39 -6.50
N ASN A 30 -3.91 33.05 -6.43
CA ASN A 30 -3.75 34.50 -6.61
C ASN A 30 -3.29 34.91 -8.02
N GLY A 31 -3.25 33.98 -8.98
CA GLY A 31 -2.85 34.20 -10.37
C GLY A 31 -1.34 34.17 -10.64
N LEU A 32 -0.49 34.07 -9.61
CA LEU A 32 0.96 33.98 -9.77
C LEU A 32 1.35 32.63 -10.40
N VAL A 33 2.28 32.65 -11.36
CA VAL A 33 2.80 31.43 -12.00
C VAL A 33 4.02 30.93 -11.23
N MET A 34 3.95 29.71 -10.72
CA MET A 34 5.00 29.07 -9.92
C MET A 34 5.58 27.86 -10.67
N PRO A 35 6.91 27.71 -10.79
CA PRO A 35 7.52 26.48 -11.30
C PRO A 35 7.15 25.28 -10.43
N LYS A 36 6.90 24.11 -11.03
CA LYS A 36 6.54 22.90 -10.27
C LYS A 36 7.72 22.22 -9.58
N LEU A 37 8.95 22.61 -9.90
CA LEU A 37 10.18 22.04 -9.37
C LEU A 37 11.02 23.15 -8.72
N ALA A 38 11.27 23.02 -7.42
CA ALA A 38 12.07 23.93 -6.61
C ALA A 38 13.38 23.26 -6.17
N PHE A 39 14.47 24.01 -6.20
CA PHE A 39 15.71 23.64 -5.54
C PHE A 39 15.65 24.11 -4.09
N ALA A 40 15.69 23.17 -3.16
CA ALA A 40 15.74 23.42 -1.73
C ALA A 40 17.15 23.17 -1.20
N ALA A 41 17.67 24.11 -0.39
CA ALA A 41 18.85 23.84 0.41
C ALA A 41 18.49 23.11 1.70
N ASN A 42 19.45 22.34 2.22
CA ASN A 42 19.43 21.78 3.57
C ASN A 42 20.40 22.56 4.48
N VAL A 43 20.61 22.06 5.70
CA VAL A 43 21.70 22.48 6.56
C VAL A 43 23.04 21.97 6.00
N TRP A 44 23.65 22.71 5.05
CA TRP A 44 24.97 22.40 4.50
C TRP A 44 25.92 23.60 4.60
N PRO A 45 27.24 23.39 4.83
CA PRO A 45 28.24 24.46 4.84
C PRO A 45 28.09 25.42 3.65
N ALA A 46 28.36 26.71 3.87
CA ALA A 46 28.11 27.78 2.89
C ALA A 46 28.65 27.47 1.47
N ALA A 47 29.87 26.93 1.37
CA ALA A 47 30.46 26.51 0.10
C ALA A 47 29.63 25.43 -0.63
N THR A 48 29.06 24.47 0.09
CA THR A 48 28.16 23.45 -0.44
C THR A 48 26.84 24.06 -0.89
N CYS A 49 26.22 24.95 -0.10
CA CYS A 49 25.00 25.65 -0.52
C CYS A 49 25.23 26.52 -1.76
N ARG A 50 26.33 27.29 -1.83
CA ARG A 50 26.69 28.11 -3.00
C ARG A 50 26.85 27.23 -4.25
N ASN A 51 27.65 26.17 -4.15
CA ASN A 51 27.93 25.28 -5.28
C ASN A 51 26.68 24.52 -5.76
N ALA A 52 25.88 23.95 -4.85
CA ALA A 52 24.66 23.26 -5.22
C ALA A 52 23.61 24.20 -5.84
N THR A 53 23.56 25.47 -5.39
CA THR A 53 22.68 26.49 -6.00
C THR A 53 23.12 26.82 -7.42
N HIS A 54 24.42 27.03 -7.68
CA HIS A 54 24.91 27.21 -9.05
C HIS A 54 24.53 26.03 -9.95
N LEU A 55 24.81 24.80 -9.51
CA LEU A 55 24.49 23.59 -10.28
C LEU A 55 22.99 23.43 -10.57
N ALA A 56 22.11 23.86 -9.65
CA ALA A 56 20.67 23.87 -9.90
C ALA A 56 20.26 24.92 -10.94
N LEU A 57 20.82 26.13 -10.87
CA LEU A 57 20.55 27.20 -11.84
C LEU A 57 21.05 26.84 -13.25
N ASP A 58 22.22 26.22 -13.35
CA ASP A 58 22.80 25.65 -14.57
C ASP A 58 21.94 24.50 -15.14
N ALA A 59 21.45 23.61 -14.28
CA ALA A 59 20.51 22.53 -14.66
C ALA A 59 19.13 23.04 -15.11
N GLY A 60 18.84 24.34 -14.96
CA GLY A 60 17.62 24.97 -15.45
C GLY A 60 16.55 25.25 -14.38
N PHE A 61 16.84 25.06 -13.09
CA PHE A 61 15.90 25.41 -12.03
C PHE A 61 15.61 26.92 -12.03
N ARG A 62 14.33 27.29 -11.91
CA ARG A 62 13.87 28.69 -11.81
C ARG A 62 13.05 28.96 -10.55
N PHE A 63 13.02 28.02 -9.60
CA PHE A 63 12.49 28.21 -8.26
C PHE A 63 13.57 27.82 -7.26
N VAL A 64 14.03 28.78 -6.46
CA VAL A 64 14.92 28.55 -5.33
C VAL A 64 14.12 28.72 -4.04
N TRP A 65 14.18 27.71 -3.18
CA TRP A 65 13.58 27.70 -1.85
C TRP A 65 14.68 27.84 -0.80
N SER A 66 14.51 28.80 0.10
CA SER A 66 15.44 29.11 1.19
C SER A 66 14.67 29.21 2.49
N SER A 67 15.00 28.37 3.47
CA SER A 67 14.30 28.34 4.75
C SER A 67 15.03 29.13 5.84
N ALA A 68 14.29 29.82 6.70
CA ALA A 68 14.82 30.39 7.94
C ALA A 68 15.47 29.36 8.85
N LEU A 69 15.08 28.08 8.72
CA LEU A 69 15.55 26.96 9.52
C LEU A 69 16.77 26.24 8.93
N VAL A 70 17.22 26.59 7.72
CA VAL A 70 18.63 26.36 7.34
C VAL A 70 19.49 27.50 7.86
N HIS A 71 20.72 27.21 8.28
CA HIS A 71 21.58 28.21 8.91
C HIS A 71 21.89 29.41 7.98
N LEU A 72 22.12 30.56 8.61
CA LEU A 72 22.23 31.88 7.97
C LEU A 72 23.28 31.94 6.85
N GLU A 73 24.40 31.24 7.02
CA GLU A 73 25.49 31.22 6.03
C GLU A 73 25.07 30.48 4.75
N CYS A 74 24.20 29.47 4.84
CA CYS A 74 23.65 28.80 3.66
C CYS A 74 22.68 29.71 2.89
N GLN A 75 21.77 30.42 3.58
CA GLN A 75 20.84 31.35 2.94
C GLN A 75 21.58 32.49 2.21
N ARG A 76 22.65 33.01 2.83
CA ARG A 76 23.57 33.98 2.21
C ARG A 76 24.28 33.39 0.99
N ALA A 77 24.81 32.19 1.11
CA ALA A 77 25.46 31.48 0.01
C ALA A 77 24.53 31.19 -1.19
N GLN A 78 23.24 30.91 -0.95
CA GLN A 78 22.23 30.81 -2.02
C GLN A 78 22.07 32.15 -2.74
N ARG A 79 21.96 33.26 -2.01
CA ARG A 79 21.89 34.62 -2.59
C ARG A 79 23.15 35.00 -3.36
N GLU A 80 24.33 34.70 -2.81
CA GLU A 80 25.61 34.94 -3.47
C GLU A 80 25.64 34.22 -4.82
N ALA A 81 25.34 32.91 -4.84
CA ALA A 81 25.25 32.12 -6.07
C ALA A 81 24.26 32.68 -7.10
N ILE A 82 23.09 33.16 -6.66
CA ILE A 82 22.11 33.83 -7.53
C ILE A 82 22.67 35.13 -8.11
N SER A 83 23.39 35.93 -7.32
CA SER A 83 23.96 37.21 -7.77
C SER A 83 25.18 37.06 -8.68
N GLU A 84 25.92 35.96 -8.54
CA GLU A 84 27.13 35.64 -9.28
C GLU A 84 26.86 34.78 -10.53
N HIS A 85 25.61 34.33 -10.75
CA HIS A 85 25.27 33.47 -11.87
C HIS A 85 25.40 34.21 -13.22
N PRO A 86 26.15 33.70 -14.21
CA PRO A 86 26.48 34.45 -15.43
C PRO A 86 25.27 34.74 -16.33
N THR A 87 24.21 33.94 -16.23
CA THR A 87 23.08 33.93 -17.19
C THR A 87 21.70 33.97 -16.57
N VAL A 88 21.56 33.88 -15.24
CA VAL A 88 20.27 33.78 -14.55
C VAL A 88 20.20 34.89 -13.52
N ARG A 89 19.27 35.83 -13.69
CA ARG A 89 19.15 37.00 -12.81
C ARG A 89 18.09 36.72 -11.76
N ARG A 90 18.13 37.45 -10.63
CA ARG A 90 17.11 37.39 -9.59
C ARG A 90 15.67 37.57 -10.12
N ALA A 91 15.48 38.44 -11.11
CA ALA A 91 14.17 38.67 -11.74
C ALA A 91 13.65 37.50 -12.61
N ASP A 92 14.50 36.54 -12.96
CA ASP A 92 14.15 35.33 -13.72
C ASP A 92 13.78 34.15 -12.80
N LEU A 93 13.75 34.38 -11.47
CA LEU A 93 13.55 33.36 -10.44
C LEU A 93 12.28 33.58 -9.63
N PHE A 94 11.62 32.47 -9.30
CA PHE A 94 10.71 32.36 -8.18
C PHE A 94 11.53 32.12 -6.90
N LEU A 95 11.79 33.18 -6.12
CA LEU A 95 12.52 33.05 -4.86
C LEU A 95 11.54 32.97 -3.69
N ALA A 96 11.59 31.87 -2.93
CA ALA A 96 10.81 31.72 -1.71
C ALA A 96 11.69 31.77 -0.47
N GLY A 97 11.25 32.56 0.52
CA GLY A 97 11.75 32.54 1.90
C GLY A 97 10.75 31.86 2.84
N THR A 98 11.20 31.46 4.02
CA THR A 98 10.30 30.98 5.08
C THR A 98 10.48 31.76 6.39
N VAL A 99 9.51 31.67 7.28
CA VAL A 99 9.57 32.18 8.66
C VAL A 99 9.11 31.07 9.58
N ASP A 100 9.92 30.75 10.59
CA ASP A 100 9.47 29.97 11.74
C ASP A 100 9.24 30.87 12.95
N THR A 101 8.09 30.67 13.58
CA THR A 101 7.66 31.31 14.83
C THR A 101 6.80 30.36 15.67
N GLN A 102 6.95 29.04 15.51
CA GLN A 102 6.10 28.04 16.17
C GLN A 102 5.91 28.28 17.68
N GLY A 103 6.97 28.68 18.39
CA GLY A 103 6.98 28.92 19.83
C GLY A 103 6.40 30.27 20.31
N CYS A 104 5.78 31.07 19.45
CA CYS A 104 5.11 32.31 19.86
C CYS A 104 3.85 32.03 20.70
N ALA A 105 3.58 32.88 21.69
CA ALA A 105 2.69 32.55 22.82
C ALA A 105 1.30 33.22 22.76
N THR A 106 1.18 34.39 22.11
CA THR A 106 -0.10 35.13 22.00
C THR A 106 -0.28 35.66 20.58
N LEU A 107 -1.50 36.09 20.24
CA LEU A 107 -1.81 36.64 18.92
C LEU A 107 -0.92 37.83 18.55
N ASP A 108 -0.69 38.77 19.46
CA ASP A 108 0.15 39.95 19.19
C ASP A 108 1.66 39.63 19.19
N ASP A 109 2.09 38.70 20.06
CA ASP A 109 3.46 38.18 20.08
C ASP A 109 3.79 37.45 18.77
N CYS A 110 2.93 36.51 18.35
CA CYS A 110 3.02 35.80 17.09
C CYS A 110 3.06 36.75 15.89
N ARG A 111 2.19 37.77 15.84
CA ARG A 111 2.21 38.77 14.76
C ARG A 111 3.54 39.53 14.74
N SER A 112 4.03 39.95 15.89
CA SER A 112 5.27 40.72 16.03
C SER A 112 6.52 39.90 15.68
N ALA A 113 6.61 38.68 16.19
CA ALA A 113 7.70 37.74 15.88
C ALA A 113 7.73 37.38 14.39
N THR A 114 6.56 37.16 13.77
CA THR A 114 6.48 36.79 12.35
C THR A 114 6.90 37.95 11.45
N LEU A 115 6.49 39.18 11.78
CA LEU A 115 6.99 40.39 11.11
C LEU A 115 8.51 40.55 11.27
N ALA A 116 9.06 40.30 12.45
CA ALA A 116 10.50 40.38 12.70
C ALA A 116 11.29 39.34 11.88
N GLY A 117 10.81 38.10 11.82
CA GLY A 117 11.37 37.02 11.01
C GLY A 117 11.33 37.31 9.51
N ALA A 118 10.20 37.81 9.01
CA ALA A 118 10.07 38.24 7.61
C ALA A 118 11.05 39.36 7.23
N HIS A 119 11.21 40.38 8.10
CA HIS A 119 12.21 41.43 7.89
C HIS A 119 13.66 40.90 7.95
N ALA A 120 13.93 39.83 8.71
CA ALA A 120 15.22 39.15 8.67
C ALA A 120 15.45 38.48 7.30
N GLN A 121 14.45 37.76 6.78
CA GLN A 121 14.49 37.14 5.46
C GLN A 121 14.77 38.15 4.34
N PHE A 122 14.10 39.32 4.33
CA PHE A 122 14.36 40.35 3.32
C PHE A 122 15.80 40.91 3.41
N ARG A 123 16.40 41.01 4.60
CA ARG A 123 17.82 41.40 4.73
C ARG A 123 18.78 40.32 4.22
N ILE A 124 18.41 39.05 4.38
CA ILE A 124 19.22 37.89 3.97
C ILE A 124 19.15 37.72 2.45
N LEU A 125 17.94 37.49 1.92
CA LEU A 125 17.68 37.09 0.54
C LEU A 125 17.70 38.25 -0.47
N GLY A 126 17.40 39.48 -0.04
CA GLY A 126 17.52 40.69 -0.86
C GLY A 126 16.34 41.65 -0.73
N PRO A 127 16.51 42.91 -1.18
CA PRO A 127 15.53 43.98 -1.00
C PRO A 127 14.32 43.89 -1.96
N GLU A 128 14.42 43.06 -2.99
CA GLU A 128 13.35 42.84 -3.98
C GLU A 128 12.26 41.93 -3.39
N PRO A 129 10.96 42.19 -3.68
CA PRO A 129 9.87 41.36 -3.16
C PRO A 129 10.07 39.88 -3.46
N LEU A 130 9.91 39.02 -2.45
CA LEU A 130 9.97 37.57 -2.64
C LEU A 130 8.73 37.09 -3.40
N GLU A 131 8.87 36.11 -4.28
CA GLU A 131 7.72 35.53 -4.98
C GLU A 131 6.79 34.80 -4.00
N MET A 132 7.35 34.21 -2.95
CA MET A 132 6.60 33.59 -1.86
C MET A 132 7.29 33.81 -0.51
N LEU A 133 6.50 34.07 0.53
CA LEU A 133 6.93 33.92 1.92
C LEU A 133 6.05 32.90 2.61
N MET A 134 6.67 31.89 3.23
CA MET A 134 5.97 30.76 3.81
C MET A 134 6.16 30.66 5.32
N LEU A 135 5.11 30.29 6.03
CA LEU A 135 5.17 29.98 7.45
C LEU A 135 5.56 28.50 7.63
N ASP A 136 6.71 28.21 8.25
CA ASP A 136 7.25 26.82 8.33
C ASP A 136 6.40 25.89 9.21
N TYR A 137 5.81 26.42 10.28
CA TYR A 137 4.97 25.67 11.22
C TYR A 137 3.85 26.53 11.82
N PRO A 138 2.66 25.95 12.09
CA PRO A 138 1.61 26.60 12.86
C PRO A 138 2.05 26.84 14.31
N SER A 139 1.70 27.98 14.88
CA SER A 139 1.95 28.30 16.30
C SER A 139 1.36 27.24 17.25
N SER A 140 2.11 26.90 18.28
CA SER A 140 1.66 26.02 19.37
C SER A 140 0.61 26.68 20.28
N ALA A 141 0.39 28.00 20.18
CA ALA A 141 -0.67 28.74 20.88
C ALA A 141 -2.06 28.61 20.21
N GLY A 142 -2.25 27.61 19.34
CA GLY A 142 -3.53 27.32 18.67
C GLY A 142 -3.99 28.41 17.70
N CYS A 143 -5.30 28.47 17.39
CA CYS A 143 -5.81 29.42 16.40
C CYS A 143 -5.48 30.89 16.72
N ALA A 144 -5.37 31.29 18.00
CA ALA A 144 -5.01 32.67 18.35
C ALA A 144 -3.60 33.03 17.87
N GLY A 145 -2.62 32.14 18.09
CA GLY A 145 -1.26 32.31 17.59
C GLY A 145 -1.18 32.22 16.06
N ILE A 146 -1.84 31.22 15.47
CA ILE A 146 -1.92 31.03 14.01
C ILE A 146 -2.52 32.26 13.32
N THR A 147 -3.58 32.84 13.87
CA THR A 147 -4.16 34.10 13.38
C THR A 147 -3.15 35.25 13.45
N GLY A 148 -2.39 35.37 14.54
CA GLY A 148 -1.31 36.36 14.65
C GLY A 148 -0.24 36.20 13.56
N GLN A 149 0.24 34.96 13.34
CA GLN A 149 1.19 34.64 12.27
C GLN A 149 0.62 34.97 10.88
N TRP A 150 -0.63 34.60 10.60
CA TRP A 150 -1.24 34.84 9.29
C TRP A 150 -1.46 36.33 9.01
N GLN A 151 -1.97 37.09 9.98
CA GLN A 151 -2.14 38.54 9.86
C GLN A 151 -0.82 39.27 9.54
N ALA A 152 0.32 38.78 10.04
CA ALA A 152 1.63 39.32 9.67
C ALA A 152 1.98 39.06 8.20
N LEU A 153 1.77 37.82 7.72
CA LEU A 153 1.99 37.44 6.32
C LEU A 153 1.05 38.22 5.37
N THR A 154 -0.25 38.27 5.66
CA THR A 154 -1.23 38.96 4.81
C THR A 154 -1.01 40.48 4.77
N ALA A 155 -0.56 41.09 5.86
CA ALA A 155 -0.14 42.49 5.87
C ALA A 155 1.07 42.75 4.94
N LEU A 156 2.08 41.87 4.97
CA LEU A 156 3.26 41.97 4.08
C LEU A 156 2.90 41.76 2.61
N TYR A 157 1.99 40.84 2.31
CA TYR A 157 1.45 40.62 0.97
C TYR A 157 0.70 41.86 0.45
N ARG A 158 -0.23 42.40 1.24
CA ARG A 158 -0.98 43.63 0.90
C ARG A 158 -0.07 44.86 0.75
N ALA A 159 1.03 44.92 1.50
CA ALA A 159 2.06 45.95 1.38
C ALA A 159 3.04 45.73 0.20
N GLY A 160 2.83 44.70 -0.64
CA GLY A 160 3.67 44.39 -1.80
C GLY A 160 5.10 43.96 -1.46
N LYS A 161 5.38 43.56 -0.21
CA LYS A 161 6.71 43.07 0.22
C LYS A 161 6.96 41.63 -0.25
N VAL A 162 5.89 40.89 -0.53
CA VAL A 162 5.91 39.53 -1.07
C VAL A 162 4.80 39.41 -2.12
N ARG A 163 4.99 38.59 -3.16
CA ARG A 163 3.97 38.38 -4.21
C ARG A 163 2.97 37.28 -3.88
N SER A 164 3.27 36.44 -2.89
CA SER A 164 2.36 35.42 -2.38
C SER A 164 2.73 35.01 -0.95
N VAL A 165 1.77 34.40 -0.26
CA VAL A 165 1.94 33.85 1.10
C VAL A 165 1.48 32.40 1.14
N ALA A 166 2.25 31.57 1.82
CA ALA A 166 2.03 30.12 1.90
C ALA A 166 2.23 29.61 3.33
N VAL A 167 1.90 28.35 3.55
CA VAL A 167 2.11 27.65 4.82
C VAL A 167 2.83 26.32 4.60
N SER A 168 3.42 25.77 5.64
CA SER A 168 4.03 24.44 5.66
C SER A 168 3.57 23.69 6.91
N ASN A 169 3.30 22.39 6.79
CA ASN A 169 2.84 21.52 7.87
C ASN A 169 1.44 21.87 8.46
N PHE A 170 0.53 22.43 7.66
CA PHE A 170 -0.83 22.77 8.12
C PHE A 170 -1.85 21.68 7.81
N ALA A 171 -2.48 21.15 8.86
CA ALA A 171 -3.65 20.27 8.78
C ALA A 171 -4.97 21.06 8.67
N ALA A 172 -6.08 20.36 8.41
CA ALA A 172 -7.41 20.94 8.18
C ALA A 172 -7.85 21.97 9.24
N ALA A 173 -7.71 21.62 10.52
CA ALA A 173 -8.11 22.51 11.62
C ALA A 173 -7.27 23.81 11.65
N GLN A 174 -5.98 23.72 11.31
CA GLN A 174 -5.07 24.86 11.30
C GLN A 174 -5.30 25.76 10.08
N LEU A 175 -5.59 25.18 8.91
CA LEU A 175 -6.02 25.94 7.72
C LEU A 175 -7.31 26.72 8.00
N SER A 176 -8.27 26.14 8.74
CA SER A 176 -9.50 26.83 9.14
C SER A 176 -9.24 28.07 10.01
N CYS A 177 -8.21 28.06 10.86
CA CYS A 177 -7.80 29.27 11.59
C CYS A 177 -7.40 30.40 10.63
N LEU A 178 -6.67 30.09 9.54
CA LEU A 178 -6.22 31.09 8.55
C LEU A 178 -7.38 31.79 7.85
N PHE A 179 -8.41 31.03 7.45
CA PHE A 179 -9.61 31.60 6.83
C PHE A 179 -10.44 32.48 7.77
N SER A 180 -10.21 32.36 9.08
CA SER A 180 -10.85 33.14 10.15
C SER A 180 -9.93 34.22 10.74
N ALA A 181 -8.70 34.35 10.20
CA ALA A 181 -7.67 35.23 10.76
C ALA A 181 -7.88 36.71 10.43
N GLU A 182 -8.58 36.99 9.33
CA GLU A 182 -9.03 38.33 8.98
C GLU A 182 -10.33 38.62 9.76
N GLY A 183 -10.32 39.66 10.60
CA GLY A 183 -11.48 40.02 11.43
C GLY A 183 -12.68 40.52 10.62
N GLU A 184 -13.79 40.84 11.30
CA GLU A 184 -15.03 41.29 10.66
C GLU A 184 -14.80 42.41 9.62
N GLY A 185 -15.11 42.12 8.36
CA GLY A 185 -14.94 43.04 7.23
C GLY A 185 -13.62 42.92 6.45
N GLY A 186 -12.65 42.11 6.91
CA GLY A 186 -11.41 41.85 6.18
C GLY A 186 -11.57 40.85 5.02
N ALA A 187 -11.01 41.17 3.84
CA ALA A 187 -10.97 40.24 2.72
C ALA A 187 -9.96 39.11 3.00
N VAL A 188 -10.45 37.88 3.18
CA VAL A 188 -9.65 36.68 3.45
C VAL A 188 -8.61 36.46 2.35
N VAL A 189 -7.34 36.34 2.74
CA VAL A 189 -6.25 35.96 1.84
C VAL A 189 -5.96 34.47 2.07
N PRO A 190 -6.32 33.57 1.14
CA PRO A 190 -5.98 32.16 1.24
C PRO A 190 -4.46 31.95 1.04
N PRO A 191 -3.85 30.94 1.68
CA PRO A 191 -2.49 30.53 1.32
C PRO A 191 -2.47 30.06 -0.15
N VAL A 192 -1.40 30.37 -0.87
CA VAL A 192 -1.23 29.90 -2.26
C VAL A 192 -0.79 28.43 -2.32
N ALA A 193 -0.06 28.00 -1.30
CA ALA A 193 0.48 26.66 -1.19
C ALA A 193 0.52 26.17 0.27
N ASN A 194 0.48 24.86 0.44
CA ASN A 194 0.73 24.15 1.69
C ASN A 194 1.87 23.14 1.45
N GLN A 195 3.06 23.44 1.97
CA GLN A 195 4.20 22.54 1.84
C GLN A 195 4.07 21.42 2.89
N MET A 196 4.19 20.17 2.47
CA MET A 196 3.97 18.99 3.33
C MET A 196 4.93 17.88 2.93
N ARG A 197 5.23 16.97 3.85
CA ARG A 197 5.94 15.73 3.50
C ARG A 197 5.07 14.96 2.52
N PHE A 198 5.59 14.60 1.35
CA PHE A 198 4.82 13.82 0.37
C PHE A 198 5.75 13.09 -0.58
N TYR A 199 5.58 11.77 -0.69
CA TYR A 199 6.43 10.88 -1.49
C TYR A 199 5.64 9.61 -1.87
N VAL A 200 6.23 8.75 -2.71
CA VAL A 200 5.63 7.46 -3.09
C VAL A 200 5.33 6.61 -1.84
N GLY A 201 4.06 6.30 -1.61
CA GLY A 201 3.60 5.57 -0.43
C GLY A 201 3.60 6.37 0.89
N HIS A 202 3.48 7.70 0.85
CA HIS A 202 3.14 8.50 2.03
C HIS A 202 1.61 8.61 2.23
N THR A 203 1.14 8.47 3.48
CA THR A 203 -0.27 8.61 3.90
C THR A 203 -0.48 9.85 4.77
N GLY A 204 -1.73 10.09 5.19
CA GLY A 204 -2.10 11.22 6.07
C GLY A 204 -2.29 12.55 5.35
N VAL A 205 -1.92 12.66 4.07
CA VAL A 205 -2.08 13.89 3.27
C VAL A 205 -3.36 13.85 2.43
N ASP A 206 -4.39 14.61 2.84
CA ASP A 206 -5.56 14.89 1.99
C ASP A 206 -5.21 15.97 0.95
N LEU A 207 -4.84 15.53 -0.26
CA LEU A 207 -4.65 16.42 -1.41
C LEU A 207 -5.96 17.13 -1.82
N GLY A 208 -7.10 16.46 -1.64
CA GLY A 208 -8.43 16.99 -1.94
C GLY A 208 -8.80 18.17 -1.05
N LEU A 209 -8.42 18.16 0.23
CA LEU A 209 -8.60 19.28 1.15
C LEU A 209 -7.94 20.56 0.64
N ASN A 210 -6.67 20.49 0.26
CA ASN A 210 -5.94 21.64 -0.24
C ASN A 210 -6.53 22.09 -1.59
N ALA A 211 -6.85 21.15 -2.48
CA ALA A 211 -7.47 21.43 -3.77
C ALA A 211 -8.85 22.13 -3.66
N ARG A 212 -9.68 21.79 -2.66
CA ARG A 212 -10.99 22.45 -2.41
C ARG A 212 -10.86 23.96 -2.14
N HIS A 213 -9.70 24.43 -1.69
CA HIS A 213 -9.41 25.85 -1.43
C HIS A 213 -8.46 26.47 -2.49
N GLY A 214 -8.18 25.77 -3.59
CA GLY A 214 -7.22 26.20 -4.61
C GLY A 214 -5.77 26.24 -4.12
N ILE A 215 -5.46 25.59 -2.99
CA ILE A 215 -4.12 25.56 -2.39
C ILE A 215 -3.30 24.49 -3.09
N VAL A 216 -2.13 24.86 -3.63
CA VAL A 216 -1.19 23.90 -4.23
C VAL A 216 -0.42 23.17 -3.14
N VAL A 217 -0.39 21.85 -3.18
CA VAL A 217 0.52 21.09 -2.29
C VAL A 217 1.93 21.12 -2.86
N GLN A 218 2.91 21.43 -2.03
CA GLN A 218 4.34 21.29 -2.35
C GLN A 218 4.96 20.18 -1.51
N ALA A 219 5.46 19.14 -2.14
CA ALA A 219 6.14 18.02 -1.51
C ALA A 219 7.55 18.42 -1.03
N TYR A 220 7.81 18.26 0.27
CA TYR A 220 9.16 18.15 0.82
C TYR A 220 9.52 16.69 1.14
N SER A 221 10.82 16.40 1.23
CA SER A 221 11.39 15.04 1.32
C SER A 221 10.80 14.08 0.25
N PRO A 222 10.75 14.47 -1.04
CA PRO A 222 9.98 13.76 -2.07
C PRO A 222 10.51 12.36 -2.41
N LEU A 223 11.74 12.03 -2.01
CA LEU A 223 12.36 10.72 -2.13
C LEU A 223 12.27 9.90 -0.82
N GLY A 224 11.32 10.23 0.06
CA GLY A 224 11.10 9.58 1.37
C GLY A 224 12.06 10.05 2.48
N ASN A 225 13.24 10.53 2.08
CA ASN A 225 14.39 10.80 2.94
C ASN A 225 14.89 12.25 2.78
N GLY A 226 15.73 12.68 3.73
CA GLY A 226 16.23 14.05 3.82
C GLY A 226 15.18 14.98 4.41
N ALA A 227 15.15 15.11 5.74
CA ALA A 227 14.46 16.22 6.38
C ALA A 227 15.11 17.51 5.87
N LEU A 228 14.33 18.48 5.38
CA LEU A 228 14.88 19.78 4.96
C LEU A 228 15.51 20.52 6.14
N ILE A 229 15.07 20.18 7.36
CA ILE A 229 15.42 20.78 8.64
C ILE A 229 15.49 19.65 9.69
N PRO A 230 16.56 19.53 10.51
CA PRO A 230 16.53 18.65 11.69
C PRO A 230 15.54 19.22 12.72
N ALA A 231 14.70 18.35 13.31
CA ALA A 231 13.60 18.77 14.19
C ALA A 231 14.03 19.81 15.23
N ALA A 232 13.21 20.86 15.39
CA ALA A 232 13.45 21.95 16.33
C ALA A 232 13.69 21.42 17.77
N PRO A 233 14.55 22.07 18.57
CA PRO A 233 14.84 21.61 19.93
C PRO A 233 13.56 21.50 20.75
N ALA A 234 13.37 20.35 21.41
CA ALA A 234 12.14 20.02 22.11
C ALA A 234 11.75 21.09 23.15
N ALA A 235 10.70 21.86 22.86
CA ALA A 235 10.12 22.85 23.75
C ALA A 235 8.60 22.62 23.85
N THR A 236 8.18 22.25 25.07
CA THR A 236 6.82 22.11 25.60
C THR A 236 5.91 20.99 25.05
N LYS A 237 5.09 20.48 25.98
CA LYS A 237 4.26 19.28 25.85
C LYS A 237 3.00 19.55 25.03
N LEU A 238 2.97 19.14 23.78
CA LEU A 238 1.78 18.54 23.15
C LEU A 238 2.26 17.60 22.02
N GLU A 239 2.29 16.31 22.32
CA GLU A 239 2.80 15.18 21.49
C GLU A 239 4.28 15.27 21.03
N PRO A 240 5.10 14.22 21.24
CA PRO A 240 6.49 14.23 20.80
C PRO A 240 6.57 14.12 19.27
N PRO A 241 7.45 14.87 18.59
CA PRO A 241 7.75 14.60 17.18
C PRO A 241 8.35 13.19 17.07
N ARG A 242 7.73 12.32 16.25
CA ARG A 242 8.15 10.93 16.05
C ARG A 242 9.66 10.87 15.80
N ALA A 243 10.37 10.20 16.71
CA ALA A 243 11.82 10.16 16.70
C ALA A 243 12.35 9.49 15.42
N SER A 244 13.34 10.14 14.81
CA SER A 244 14.41 9.53 13.98
C SER A 244 14.08 8.20 13.29
N GLN A 245 13.26 8.24 12.23
CA GLN A 245 13.32 7.17 11.23
C GLN A 245 14.72 7.16 10.57
N PRO A 246 15.39 6.02 10.39
CA PRO A 246 16.70 5.95 9.76
C PRO A 246 16.66 6.52 8.35
N SER A 247 17.44 7.57 8.09
CA SER A 247 17.45 8.29 6.82
C SER A 247 18.30 7.58 5.76
N THR A 248 17.83 6.43 5.28
CA THR A 248 18.35 5.75 4.09
C THR A 248 18.08 6.54 2.80
N VAL A 249 18.89 7.58 2.54
CA VAL A 249 19.03 8.14 1.18
C VAL A 249 19.42 6.98 0.26
N GLY A 250 18.43 6.45 -0.46
CA GLY A 250 18.49 5.12 -1.05
C GLY A 250 17.13 4.44 -1.12
N ALA A 251 16.29 4.47 -0.08
CA ALA A 251 15.08 3.63 -0.02
C ALA A 251 14.18 3.73 -1.26
N LEU A 252 13.81 4.93 -1.71
CA LEU A 252 13.08 5.11 -2.99
C LEU A 252 14.02 5.26 -4.21
N ALA A 253 15.18 5.91 -4.05
CA ALA A 253 16.13 6.15 -5.13
C ALA A 253 16.83 4.87 -5.65
N SER A 254 16.75 3.77 -4.91
CA SER A 254 17.16 2.42 -5.29
C SER A 254 16.05 1.38 -5.02
N ASP A 255 14.79 1.81 -4.94
CA ASP A 255 13.67 0.86 -4.79
C ASP A 255 13.54 -0.02 -6.06
N PRO A 256 13.40 -1.35 -5.94
CA PRO A 256 13.30 -2.24 -7.10
C PRO A 256 12.10 -1.97 -8.02
N LEU A 257 10.95 -1.51 -7.51
CA LEU A 257 9.77 -1.19 -8.33
C LEU A 257 9.96 0.11 -9.09
N LEU A 258 10.39 1.18 -8.41
CA LEU A 258 10.73 2.47 -9.03
C LEU A 258 11.86 2.31 -10.04
N ALA A 259 12.86 1.47 -9.76
CA ALA A 259 13.92 1.17 -10.71
C ALA A 259 13.45 0.32 -11.91
N ALA A 260 12.47 -0.58 -11.73
CA ALA A 260 11.88 -1.34 -12.82
C ALA A 260 11.03 -0.47 -13.75
N ILE A 261 10.22 0.43 -13.18
CA ILE A 261 9.49 1.46 -13.93
C ILE A 261 10.48 2.39 -14.63
N GLY A 262 11.53 2.85 -13.94
CA GLY A 262 12.56 3.73 -14.50
C GLY A 262 13.23 3.12 -15.73
N ARG A 263 13.61 1.83 -15.68
CA ARG A 263 14.16 1.12 -16.85
C ARG A 263 13.22 1.08 -18.06
N ALA A 264 11.90 1.02 -17.84
CA ALA A 264 10.92 1.03 -18.94
C ALA A 264 10.85 2.40 -19.66
N HIS A 265 11.15 3.50 -18.96
CA HIS A 265 11.13 4.87 -19.48
C HIS A 265 12.52 5.43 -19.82
N GLY A 266 13.60 4.69 -19.56
CA GLY A 266 14.97 5.21 -19.66
C GLY A 266 15.27 6.29 -18.60
N LYS A 267 14.78 6.11 -17.37
CA LYS A 267 14.83 7.06 -16.25
C LYS A 267 15.36 6.41 -14.97
N SER A 268 15.85 7.23 -14.04
CA SER A 268 16.23 6.76 -12.70
C SER A 268 15.01 6.52 -11.79
N ALA A 269 15.17 5.74 -10.73
CA ALA A 269 14.12 5.51 -9.74
C ALA A 269 13.70 6.81 -9.01
N ALA A 270 14.66 7.72 -8.79
CA ALA A 270 14.40 9.06 -8.28
C ALA A 270 13.50 9.85 -9.25
N GLN A 271 13.81 9.84 -10.55
CA GLN A 271 12.96 10.47 -11.56
C GLN A 271 11.53 9.91 -11.55
N VAL A 272 11.33 8.59 -11.38
CA VAL A 272 9.99 7.98 -11.25
C VAL A 272 9.26 8.50 -10.01
N ALA A 273 9.92 8.56 -8.85
CA ALA A 273 9.29 9.05 -7.61
C ALA A 273 8.86 10.53 -7.72
N LEU A 274 9.72 11.40 -8.25
CA LEU A 274 9.41 12.81 -8.45
C LEU A 274 8.32 13.00 -9.53
N ARG A 275 8.35 12.19 -10.59
CA ARG A 275 7.35 12.21 -11.67
C ARG A 275 5.96 11.80 -11.20
N TYR A 276 5.87 10.80 -10.31
CA TYR A 276 4.63 10.41 -9.65
C TYR A 276 4.00 11.58 -8.88
N ILE A 277 4.80 12.32 -8.10
CA ILE A 277 4.33 13.49 -7.35
C ILE A 277 3.81 14.58 -8.31
N LEU A 278 4.56 14.91 -9.36
CA LEU A 278 4.16 15.90 -10.36
C LEU A 278 2.84 15.52 -11.08
N GLN A 279 2.61 14.23 -11.33
CA GLN A 279 1.36 13.72 -11.92
C GLN A 279 0.17 13.67 -10.95
N LYS A 280 0.39 13.78 -9.63
CA LYS A 280 -0.67 14.03 -8.64
C LYS A 280 -1.05 15.50 -8.51
N ASN A 281 -0.55 16.35 -9.41
CA ASN A 281 -0.67 17.82 -9.37
C ASN A 281 -0.07 18.45 -8.09
N VAL A 282 0.96 17.80 -7.54
CA VAL A 282 1.76 18.27 -6.41
C VAL A 282 3.09 18.82 -6.94
N THR A 283 3.56 19.95 -6.42
CA THR A 283 4.88 20.50 -6.78
C THR A 283 5.98 19.89 -5.90
N VAL A 284 7.25 19.98 -6.31
CA VAL A 284 8.34 19.23 -5.71
C VAL A 284 9.44 20.18 -5.25
N ALA A 285 9.89 20.05 -3.99
CA ALA A 285 11.14 20.63 -3.50
C ALA A 285 12.20 19.53 -3.39
N THR A 286 13.22 19.58 -4.26
CA THR A 286 14.31 18.59 -4.34
C THR A 286 15.65 19.20 -3.95
N GLN A 287 16.61 18.35 -3.61
CA GLN A 287 17.95 18.71 -3.15
C GLN A 287 18.96 17.65 -3.59
N SER A 288 20.21 18.04 -3.88
CA SER A 288 21.29 17.09 -4.13
C SER A 288 22.67 17.64 -3.78
N THR A 289 23.54 16.78 -3.25
CA THR A 289 24.93 17.12 -2.88
C THR A 289 25.93 16.08 -3.40
N SER A 290 25.60 14.79 -3.36
CA SER A 290 26.33 13.73 -4.06
C SER A 290 25.99 13.78 -5.56
N GLN A 291 27.01 13.80 -6.43
CA GLN A 291 26.85 13.88 -7.89
C GLN A 291 25.85 14.97 -8.35
N ALA A 292 25.80 16.09 -7.63
CA ALA A 292 24.71 17.07 -7.74
C ALA A 292 24.44 17.56 -9.17
N ALA A 293 25.47 17.75 -10.00
CA ALA A 293 25.30 18.13 -11.40
C ALA A 293 24.49 17.10 -12.22
N VAL A 294 24.68 15.80 -11.97
CA VAL A 294 23.94 14.72 -12.65
C VAL A 294 22.52 14.64 -12.13
N HIS A 295 22.34 14.56 -10.80
CA HIS A 295 21.01 14.43 -10.20
C HIS A 295 20.11 15.66 -10.44
N LEU A 296 20.66 16.88 -10.40
CA LEU A 296 19.88 18.09 -10.69
C LEU A 296 19.51 18.17 -12.18
N ALA A 297 20.37 17.70 -13.09
CA ALA A 297 20.01 17.57 -14.51
C ALA A 297 18.93 16.49 -14.75
N GLU A 298 18.97 15.37 -14.01
CA GLU A 298 17.90 14.36 -14.02
C GLU A 298 16.57 14.93 -13.51
N ASP A 299 16.58 15.66 -12.40
CA ASP A 299 15.39 16.30 -11.81
C ASP A 299 14.81 17.38 -12.74
N ALA A 300 15.64 18.15 -13.43
CA ALA A 300 15.18 19.09 -14.45
C ALA A 300 14.50 18.40 -15.65
N ALA A 301 14.90 17.16 -15.98
CA ALA A 301 14.38 16.38 -17.10
C ALA A 301 13.06 15.63 -16.83
N LEU A 302 12.30 16.01 -15.79
CA LEU A 302 11.04 15.37 -15.38
C LEU A 302 9.82 15.65 -16.27
N PHE A 303 9.86 16.66 -17.13
CA PHE A 303 8.65 17.19 -17.78
C PHE A 303 8.34 16.61 -19.17
N GLY A 304 9.38 16.13 -19.87
CA GLY A 304 9.29 15.61 -21.25
C GLY A 304 9.07 14.10 -21.36
N TRP A 305 8.41 13.49 -20.39
CA TRP A 305 7.98 12.08 -20.40
C TRP A 305 6.83 11.88 -19.39
N SER A 306 6.16 10.72 -19.36
CA SER A 306 5.09 10.46 -18.37
C SER A 306 4.96 9.01 -17.90
N LEU A 307 4.51 8.83 -16.65
CA LEU A 307 4.08 7.54 -16.10
C LEU A 307 2.68 7.19 -16.58
N GLY A 308 2.50 5.95 -17.04
CA GLY A 308 1.21 5.42 -17.46
C GLY A 308 0.25 5.20 -16.29
N ALA A 309 -1.05 5.12 -16.58
CA ALA A 309 -2.09 4.95 -15.56
C ALA A 309 -1.89 3.70 -14.67
N ALA A 310 -1.39 2.59 -15.25
CA ALA A 310 -1.08 1.37 -14.50
C ALA A 310 0.13 1.52 -13.57
N GLU A 311 1.09 2.38 -13.91
CA GLU A 311 2.27 2.66 -13.08
C GLU A 311 1.88 3.58 -11.92
N MET A 312 1.10 4.63 -12.20
CA MET A 312 0.51 5.49 -11.17
C MET A 312 -0.32 4.68 -10.16
N ALA A 313 -1.18 3.77 -10.64
CA ALA A 313 -1.99 2.91 -9.77
C ALA A 313 -1.15 1.93 -8.91
N ARG A 314 -0.02 1.42 -9.44
CA ARG A 314 0.93 0.61 -8.66
C ARG A 314 1.63 1.41 -7.57
N LEU A 315 1.99 2.66 -7.84
CA LEU A 315 2.65 3.54 -6.89
C LEU A 315 1.69 4.07 -5.80
N ASP A 316 0.40 4.22 -6.12
CA ASP A 316 -0.65 4.60 -5.15
C ASP A 316 -0.80 3.60 -3.99
N VAL A 317 -0.54 2.31 -4.24
CA VAL A 317 -0.70 1.24 -3.22
C VAL A 317 0.60 0.85 -2.51
N TYR A 318 1.72 1.55 -2.79
CA TYR A 318 3.05 1.26 -2.25
C TYR A 318 3.14 1.35 -0.71
N HIS A 319 2.21 2.07 -0.08
CA HIS A 319 2.24 2.41 1.34
C HIS A 319 2.13 1.22 2.32
N ARG A 320 1.39 0.15 1.98
CA ARG A 320 0.88 -0.87 2.96
C ARG A 320 1.92 -1.78 3.62
N ARG A 321 3.20 -1.41 3.60
CA ARG A 321 4.33 -2.20 4.12
C ARG A 321 4.95 -1.65 5.41
N VAL A 322 4.72 -0.38 5.78
CA VAL A 322 5.54 0.31 6.79
C VAL A 322 4.79 0.65 8.10
N GLU A 323 3.57 1.19 8.06
CA GLU A 323 2.93 1.73 9.28
C GLU A 323 2.35 0.68 10.25
N ARG A 324 2.16 -0.57 9.83
CA ARG A 324 1.51 -1.61 10.67
C ARG A 324 2.40 -2.16 11.79
N LEU A 325 3.71 -1.86 11.79
CA LEU A 325 4.66 -2.37 12.79
C LEU A 325 4.73 -1.51 14.07
N ASP A 326 4.41 -0.22 13.99
CA ASP A 326 4.61 0.71 15.12
C ASP A 326 3.48 0.62 16.17
N ALA A 327 2.25 0.31 15.75
CA ALA A 327 1.05 0.38 16.60
C ALA A 327 0.85 -0.80 17.58
N LEU A 328 1.66 -1.86 17.48
CA LEU A 328 1.54 -3.08 18.29
C LEU A 328 2.31 -3.02 19.63
N HIS A 329 3.04 -1.91 19.90
CA HIS A 329 4.04 -1.85 20.98
C HIS A 329 3.51 -1.70 22.42
N GLU A 330 2.29 -1.19 22.65
CA GLU A 330 1.93 -0.61 23.96
C GLU A 330 1.08 -1.49 24.89
N ALA A 331 0.60 -2.67 24.47
CA ALA A 331 -0.34 -3.46 25.27
C ALA A 331 -0.13 -4.97 25.23
N THR A 332 0.51 -5.54 26.27
CA THR A 332 0.07 -6.75 27.04
C THR A 332 1.16 -7.25 27.99
N ALA A 333 0.78 -7.70 29.20
CA ALA A 333 1.66 -8.45 30.08
C ALA A 333 0.88 -9.40 31.02
N ARG A 334 1.44 -10.61 31.24
CA ARG A 334 1.13 -11.64 32.28
C ARG A 334 -0.06 -12.61 32.01
N GLU A 335 0.29 -13.85 31.61
CA GLU A 335 0.24 -15.16 32.35
C GLU A 335 -1.01 -15.51 33.21
N GLU A 336 -1.46 -16.77 33.40
CA GLU A 336 -0.97 -18.15 33.07
C GLU A 336 -2.13 -19.20 32.98
N GLU A 337 -1.87 -20.48 32.63
CA GLU A 337 -2.84 -21.60 32.34
C GLU A 337 -3.11 -22.57 33.54
N PRO A 338 -3.64 -23.85 33.44
CA PRO A 338 -4.30 -24.66 32.36
C PRO A 338 -5.63 -25.35 32.85
N ALA A 339 -6.24 -26.42 32.31
CA ALA A 339 -5.96 -27.43 31.24
C ALA A 339 -7.28 -28.03 30.63
N GLY A 340 -7.17 -28.97 29.67
CA GLY A 340 -8.18 -30.02 29.31
C GLY A 340 -9.45 -29.61 28.55
N GLU A 341 -10.41 -30.49 28.20
CA GLU A 341 -10.39 -31.89 27.64
C GLU A 341 -11.60 -32.09 26.65
N GLU A 342 -11.85 -33.26 26.06
CA GLU A 342 -12.69 -33.45 24.83
C GLU A 342 -13.93 -34.41 24.93
N GLU A 343 -14.89 -34.31 23.98
CA GLU A 343 -15.84 -35.35 23.45
C GLU A 343 -16.66 -34.77 22.22
N PRO A 344 -17.49 -35.54 21.44
CA PRO A 344 -17.58 -35.40 19.97
C PRO A 344 -18.86 -34.75 19.34
N ALA A 345 -18.96 -34.87 18.00
CA ALA A 345 -19.71 -33.97 17.10
C ALA A 345 -21.19 -34.30 16.81
N GLY A 346 -21.97 -33.21 16.63
CA GLY A 346 -23.27 -33.12 15.97
C GLY A 346 -23.44 -31.70 15.39
N GLU A 347 -24.43 -31.43 14.55
CA GLU A 347 -24.56 -30.12 13.87
C GLU A 347 -24.93 -28.99 14.86
N VAL A 348 -23.98 -28.11 15.18
CA VAL A 348 -24.12 -27.14 16.29
C VAL A 348 -24.41 -25.72 15.80
N VAL A 349 -25.52 -25.16 16.27
CA VAL A 349 -25.72 -23.71 16.32
C VAL A 349 -24.68 -23.13 17.30
N PRO A 350 -23.69 -22.34 16.86
CA PRO A 350 -22.60 -21.90 17.72
C PRO A 350 -23.14 -21.13 18.93
N PRO A 351 -22.64 -21.39 20.16
CA PRO A 351 -23.14 -20.75 21.36
C PRO A 351 -22.94 -19.23 21.30
N SER A 352 -23.88 -18.47 21.88
CA SER A 352 -23.74 -17.02 22.05
C SER A 352 -22.68 -16.71 23.10
N CYS A 353 -21.42 -16.72 22.69
CA CYS A 353 -20.28 -16.60 23.58
C CYS A 353 -20.11 -15.18 24.13
N PRO A 354 -19.70 -15.03 25.41
CA PRO A 354 -19.42 -13.72 26.00
C PRO A 354 -18.21 -13.04 25.33
N PRO A 355 -18.12 -11.70 25.37
CA PRO A 355 -16.98 -10.96 24.82
C PRO A 355 -15.63 -11.47 25.37
N GLY A 356 -14.64 -11.56 24.49
CA GLY A 356 -13.31 -12.11 24.83
C GLY A 356 -13.23 -13.65 24.83
N THR A 357 -14.26 -14.35 24.34
CA THR A 357 -14.25 -15.81 24.15
C THR A 357 -14.61 -16.19 22.70
N VAL A 358 -14.25 -17.41 22.31
CA VAL A 358 -14.35 -17.97 20.95
C VAL A 358 -15.35 -19.13 20.95
N PRO A 359 -16.33 -19.14 20.02
CA PRO A 359 -17.31 -20.23 19.90
C PRO A 359 -16.73 -21.46 19.19
N TRP A 360 -17.01 -22.65 19.71
CA TRP A 360 -16.66 -23.93 19.09
C TRP A 360 -17.87 -24.87 19.05
N PRO A 361 -18.17 -25.52 17.90
CA PRO A 361 -19.24 -26.51 17.76
C PRO A 361 -19.14 -27.66 18.76
N GLY A 362 -20.01 -27.66 19.77
CA GLY A 362 -20.15 -28.75 20.75
C GLY A 362 -19.28 -28.57 22.00
N GLU A 363 -18.47 -27.52 22.06
CA GLU A 363 -17.55 -27.25 23.15
C GLU A 363 -17.96 -25.96 23.91
N ALA A 364 -17.37 -25.75 25.08
CA ALA A 364 -17.54 -24.48 25.81
C ALA A 364 -16.83 -23.32 25.09
N CYS A 365 -17.32 -22.09 25.29
CA CYS A 365 -16.68 -20.88 24.78
C CYS A 365 -15.25 -20.75 25.34
N GLU A 366 -14.24 -20.74 24.47
CA GLU A 366 -12.84 -20.73 24.86
C GLU A 366 -12.31 -19.30 25.04
N PRO A 367 -11.57 -18.95 26.12
CA PRO A 367 -10.94 -17.64 26.25
C PRO A 367 -10.03 -17.31 25.05
N LEU A 368 -10.17 -16.10 24.47
CA LEU A 368 -9.48 -15.73 23.22
C LEU A 368 -7.96 -15.94 23.29
N ARG A 369 -7.30 -15.54 24.39
CA ARG A 369 -5.85 -15.76 24.57
C ARG A 369 -5.46 -17.25 24.49
N ARG A 370 -6.29 -18.16 25.03
CA ARG A 370 -6.04 -19.61 25.00
C ARG A 370 -6.18 -20.11 23.56
N ALA A 371 -7.26 -19.73 22.89
CA ALA A 371 -7.47 -20.06 21.48
C ALA A 371 -6.33 -19.55 20.58
N GLU A 372 -5.81 -18.33 20.82
CA GLU A 372 -4.65 -17.77 20.11
C GLU A 372 -3.36 -18.56 20.38
N ALA A 373 -3.10 -18.92 21.65
CA ALA A 373 -1.95 -19.73 22.03
C ALA A 373 -2.00 -21.13 21.39
N SER A 374 -3.14 -21.82 21.48
CA SER A 374 -3.37 -23.12 20.85
C SER A 374 -3.26 -23.04 19.33
N ALA A 375 -3.83 -22.02 18.69
CA ALA A 375 -3.71 -21.80 17.25
C ALA A 375 -2.24 -21.60 16.81
N ARG A 376 -1.46 -20.80 17.54
CA ARG A 376 -0.01 -20.65 17.27
C ARG A 376 0.77 -21.94 17.49
N ALA A 377 0.49 -22.67 18.56
CA ALA A 377 1.15 -23.94 18.85
C ALA A 377 0.87 -24.97 17.76
N PHE A 378 -0.39 -25.08 17.33
CA PHE A 378 -0.80 -25.89 16.19
C PHE A 378 -0.06 -25.49 14.90
N LEU A 379 0.00 -24.19 14.59
CA LEU A 379 0.71 -23.67 13.41
C LEU A 379 2.20 -24.01 13.45
N ARG A 380 2.86 -23.93 14.62
CA ARG A 380 4.28 -24.24 14.80
C ARG A 380 4.58 -25.73 14.68
N ALA A 381 3.71 -26.57 15.25
CA ALA A 381 3.82 -28.03 15.17
C ALA A 381 3.63 -28.57 13.74
N ASN A 382 2.76 -27.92 12.95
CA ASN A 382 2.43 -28.31 11.59
C ASN A 382 3.15 -27.51 10.50
N MET A 383 3.97 -26.51 10.87
CA MET A 383 4.82 -25.70 9.99
C MET A 383 5.50 -26.54 8.90
N PHE A 384 5.54 -26.02 7.68
CA PHE A 384 6.20 -26.69 6.55
C PHE A 384 7.70 -26.91 6.85
N PRO A 385 8.31 -28.06 6.49
CA PRO A 385 9.71 -28.33 6.84
C PRO A 385 10.71 -27.28 6.34
N PHE A 386 10.44 -26.67 5.18
CA PHE A 386 11.27 -25.61 4.59
C PHE A 386 11.07 -24.23 5.23
N ASP A 387 10.03 -24.04 6.04
CA ASP A 387 9.86 -22.84 6.88
C ASP A 387 10.67 -22.92 8.20
N ALA A 388 11.11 -24.11 8.61
CA ALA A 388 11.78 -24.33 9.90
C ALA A 388 13.04 -23.47 10.15
N PRO A 389 13.91 -23.17 9.15
CA PRO A 389 15.02 -22.22 9.34
C PRO A 389 14.56 -20.79 9.67
N ASN A 390 13.33 -20.45 9.27
CA ASN A 390 12.68 -19.15 9.50
C ASN A 390 11.65 -19.22 10.64
N ALA A 391 11.66 -20.27 11.47
CA ALA A 391 10.69 -20.43 12.56
C ALA A 391 10.66 -19.21 13.50
N ALA A 392 11.82 -18.60 13.78
CA ALA A 392 11.88 -17.39 14.58
C ALA A 392 11.16 -16.20 13.93
N THR A 393 11.38 -15.94 12.63
CA THR A 393 10.72 -14.83 11.93
C THR A 393 9.23 -15.07 11.65
N LEU A 394 8.79 -16.33 11.66
CA LEU A 394 7.39 -16.72 11.45
C LEU A 394 6.58 -16.81 12.75
N PHE A 395 7.20 -17.18 13.88
CA PHE A 395 6.51 -17.54 15.12
C PHE A 395 7.00 -16.87 16.40
N ASP A 396 8.27 -16.46 16.47
CA ASP A 396 8.80 -15.87 17.69
C ASP A 396 8.43 -14.39 17.77
N ASP A 397 8.27 -13.92 19.01
CA ASP A 397 8.17 -12.51 19.34
C ASP A 397 9.59 -12.04 19.65
N PHE A 398 10.17 -11.20 18.79
CA PHE A 398 11.56 -10.76 18.93
C PHE A 398 11.67 -9.80 20.12
N SER A 399 12.01 -10.32 21.30
CA SER A 399 11.97 -9.60 22.57
C SER A 399 12.92 -8.39 22.64
N ALA A 400 12.40 -7.27 22.14
CA ALA A 400 12.86 -5.88 22.14
C ALA A 400 12.05 -5.05 21.12
N SER A 401 11.28 -5.71 20.24
CA SER A 401 10.46 -5.11 19.17
C SER A 401 9.16 -5.91 18.98
N THR A 402 7.98 -5.27 19.01
CA THR A 402 6.69 -5.98 18.88
C THR A 402 6.33 -6.32 17.43
N SER A 403 7.31 -6.75 16.63
CA SER A 403 7.05 -7.43 15.38
C SER A 403 6.74 -8.91 15.69
N SER A 404 5.48 -9.20 15.98
CA SER A 404 5.04 -10.60 16.05
C SER A 404 5.13 -11.24 14.66
N GLY A 405 5.71 -12.43 14.54
CA GLY A 405 5.78 -13.16 13.27
C GLY A 405 4.41 -13.40 12.62
N VAL A 406 4.40 -13.68 11.31
CA VAL A 406 3.18 -13.84 10.48
C VAL A 406 2.15 -14.80 11.10
N ALA A 407 2.59 -15.81 11.85
CA ALA A 407 1.71 -16.76 12.53
C ALA A 407 0.82 -16.14 13.64
N GLN A 408 1.25 -15.07 14.31
CA GLN A 408 0.44 -14.38 15.34
C GLN A 408 -0.75 -13.64 14.70
N ALA A 409 -0.49 -12.78 13.71
CA ALA A 409 -1.53 -12.05 12.98
C ALA A 409 -2.50 -13.03 12.30
N THR A 410 -1.94 -14.09 11.69
CA THR A 410 -2.68 -15.24 11.13
C THR A 410 -3.67 -15.83 12.15
N ALA A 411 -3.22 -16.17 13.36
CA ALA A 411 -4.07 -16.76 14.39
C ALA A 411 -5.16 -15.80 14.89
N SER A 412 -4.75 -14.58 15.26
CA SER A 412 -5.65 -13.55 15.82
C SER A 412 -6.78 -13.19 14.84
N LEU A 413 -6.47 -13.07 13.55
CA LEU A 413 -7.47 -12.78 12.51
C LEU A 413 -8.40 -13.95 12.19
N ALA A 414 -7.89 -15.19 12.16
CA ALA A 414 -8.75 -16.36 11.96
C ALA A 414 -9.77 -16.51 13.11
N LEU A 415 -9.33 -16.25 14.34
CA LEU A 415 -10.21 -16.24 15.52
C LEU A 415 -11.15 -15.03 15.51
N SER A 416 -10.72 -13.88 14.97
CA SER A 416 -11.59 -12.72 14.74
C SER A 416 -12.67 -12.99 13.69
N ALA A 417 -12.37 -13.70 12.60
CA ALA A 417 -13.37 -14.15 11.64
C ALA A 417 -14.39 -15.06 12.31
N ARG A 418 -13.91 -15.96 13.18
CA ARG A 418 -14.71 -16.93 13.92
C ARG A 418 -15.63 -16.31 14.97
N THR A 419 -15.21 -15.24 15.66
CA THR A 419 -16.08 -14.51 16.61
C THR A 419 -17.02 -13.53 15.90
N ARG A 420 -16.65 -13.00 14.73
CA ARG A 420 -17.45 -12.05 13.95
C ARG A 420 -18.58 -12.70 13.14
N PHE A 421 -18.31 -13.84 12.50
CA PHE A 421 -19.20 -14.43 11.50
C PHE A 421 -19.81 -15.75 11.96
N GLY A 422 -21.15 -15.85 11.94
CA GLY A 422 -21.88 -17.03 12.41
C GLY A 422 -21.55 -18.32 11.63
N TRP A 423 -21.29 -18.21 10.32
CA TRP A 423 -20.84 -19.35 9.51
C TRP A 423 -19.45 -19.84 9.93
N ALA A 424 -18.53 -18.94 10.26
CA ALA A 424 -17.18 -19.28 10.71
C ALA A 424 -17.20 -19.93 12.11
N ALA A 425 -18.07 -19.44 13.00
CA ALA A 425 -18.34 -20.06 14.29
C ALA A 425 -18.89 -21.49 14.18
N SER A 426 -19.60 -21.84 13.09
CA SER A 426 -20.12 -23.19 12.84
C SER A 426 -19.06 -24.21 12.38
N VAL A 427 -17.82 -23.78 12.07
CA VAL A 427 -16.76 -24.66 11.58
C VAL A 427 -16.14 -25.44 12.74
N PRO A 428 -16.08 -26.79 12.72
CA PRO A 428 -15.44 -27.59 13.77
C PRO A 428 -13.95 -27.27 13.98
N ARG A 429 -13.45 -27.40 15.23
CA ARG A 429 -12.06 -27.08 15.60
C ARG A 429 -11.01 -27.69 14.67
N ARG A 430 -11.09 -29.01 14.41
CA ARG A 430 -10.17 -29.72 13.50
C ARG A 430 -10.12 -29.11 12.09
N LEU A 431 -11.26 -28.66 11.56
CA LEU A 431 -11.35 -28.05 10.22
C LEU A 431 -10.87 -26.60 10.23
N PHE A 432 -11.16 -25.85 11.30
CA PHE A 432 -10.59 -24.52 11.49
C PHE A 432 -9.06 -24.58 11.50
N GLU A 433 -8.47 -25.44 12.33
CA GLU A 433 -7.02 -25.61 12.44
C GLU A 433 -6.38 -26.02 11.11
N GLY A 434 -6.93 -27.05 10.44
CA GLY A 434 -6.36 -27.56 9.20
C GLY A 434 -6.57 -26.69 7.96
N TYR A 435 -7.60 -25.83 7.94
CA TYR A 435 -8.13 -25.28 6.68
C TYR A 435 -8.68 -23.84 6.72
N VAL A 436 -8.77 -23.22 7.90
CA VAL A 436 -9.03 -21.77 8.06
C VAL A 436 -7.76 -21.06 8.55
N LEU A 437 -7.17 -21.61 9.61
CA LEU A 437 -6.00 -21.10 10.30
C LEU A 437 -4.68 -21.05 9.48
N PRO A 438 -4.33 -21.97 8.56
CA PRO A 438 -2.99 -22.04 7.94
C PRO A 438 -2.52 -20.75 7.28
N TYR A 439 -1.28 -20.33 7.55
CA TYR A 439 -0.67 -19.11 6.99
C TYR A 439 -0.27 -19.22 5.50
N ALA A 440 -0.42 -20.39 4.89
CA ALA A 440 -0.14 -20.66 3.48
C ALA A 440 -0.83 -21.96 3.05
N SER A 441 -0.88 -22.20 1.74
CA SER A 441 -1.37 -23.43 1.12
C SER A 441 -0.24 -24.36 0.67
N VAL A 442 0.88 -23.81 0.18
CA VAL A 442 2.01 -24.54 -0.45
C VAL A 442 3.36 -23.86 -0.12
N ASN A 443 4.27 -23.74 -1.10
CA ASN A 443 5.59 -23.08 -1.00
C ASN A 443 5.58 -21.58 -1.41
N GLU A 444 4.42 -20.93 -1.46
CA GLU A 444 4.29 -19.51 -1.81
C GLU A 444 4.96 -18.57 -0.79
N ALA A 445 5.30 -17.36 -1.22
CA ALA A 445 6.02 -16.39 -0.39
C ALA A 445 5.27 -16.05 0.91
N ARG A 446 5.96 -16.22 2.05
CA ARG A 446 5.38 -15.94 3.38
C ARG A 446 5.15 -14.44 3.54
N THR A 447 3.89 -14.06 3.64
CA THR A 447 3.42 -12.67 3.53
C THR A 447 2.23 -12.45 4.46
N ASP A 448 2.00 -11.21 4.89
CA ASP A 448 0.85 -10.83 5.74
C ASP A 448 -0.44 -10.65 4.90
N TRP A 449 -0.77 -11.68 4.11
CA TRP A 449 -1.92 -11.66 3.20
C TRP A 449 -3.24 -11.62 3.97
N ARG A 450 -3.32 -12.24 5.16
CA ARG A 450 -4.58 -12.34 5.90
C ARG A 450 -5.03 -10.99 6.43
N GLN A 451 -4.12 -10.18 6.96
CA GLN A 451 -4.44 -8.83 7.41
C GLN A 451 -4.80 -7.93 6.22
N LEU A 452 -4.09 -8.05 5.08
CA LEU A 452 -4.44 -7.33 3.85
C LEU A 452 -5.85 -7.68 3.36
N LEU A 453 -6.18 -8.97 3.28
CA LEU A 453 -7.51 -9.44 2.86
C LEU A 453 -8.58 -9.13 3.91
N TRP A 454 -8.26 -9.12 5.20
CA TRP A 454 -9.20 -8.77 6.27
C TRP A 454 -9.65 -7.32 6.15
N GLU A 455 -8.68 -6.39 5.99
CA GLU A 455 -8.94 -4.97 5.76
C GLU A 455 -9.64 -4.72 4.41
N ALA A 456 -9.34 -5.52 3.38
CA ALA A 456 -9.93 -5.34 2.05
C ALA A 456 -11.35 -5.92 1.92
N LEU A 457 -11.63 -7.09 2.52
CA LEU A 457 -12.88 -7.83 2.34
C LEU A 457 -13.90 -7.54 3.43
N THR A 458 -13.50 -7.47 4.70
CA THR A 458 -14.49 -7.39 5.78
C THR A 458 -15.29 -6.08 5.92
N PRO A 459 -14.86 -4.91 5.39
CA PRO A 459 -15.72 -3.73 5.32
C PRO A 459 -16.45 -3.60 3.96
N GLN A 460 -16.43 -4.65 3.12
CA GLN A 460 -17.17 -4.60 1.85
C GLN A 460 -18.67 -4.68 2.11
N PRO A 461 -19.50 -3.81 1.49
CA PRO A 461 -20.95 -3.83 1.70
C PRO A 461 -21.61 -5.18 1.41
N TRP A 462 -21.07 -5.95 0.45
CA TRP A 462 -21.58 -7.29 0.14
C TRP A 462 -21.21 -8.35 1.19
N VAL A 463 -20.11 -8.17 1.94
CA VAL A 463 -19.75 -9.04 3.08
C VAL A 463 -20.58 -8.67 4.31
N GLU A 464 -20.76 -7.38 4.57
CA GLU A 464 -21.60 -6.89 5.68
C GLU A 464 -23.08 -7.23 5.49
N ALA A 465 -23.54 -7.35 4.24
CA ALA A 465 -24.90 -7.77 3.89
C ALA A 465 -25.14 -9.30 4.00
N LEU A 466 -24.10 -10.13 4.20
CA LEU A 466 -24.29 -11.58 4.40
C LEU A 466 -24.89 -11.84 5.78
N PRO A 467 -26.08 -12.48 5.88
CA PRO A 467 -26.64 -12.87 7.18
C PRO A 467 -25.67 -13.76 7.95
N ASN A 468 -25.59 -13.62 9.28
CA ASN A 468 -24.78 -14.53 10.11
C ASN A 468 -25.22 -16.00 10.02
N THR A 469 -26.43 -16.26 9.52
CA THR A 469 -26.99 -17.59 9.22
C THR A 469 -26.64 -18.11 7.81
N SER A 470 -25.82 -17.40 7.03
CA SER A 470 -25.36 -17.83 5.70
C SER A 470 -24.66 -19.18 5.79
N SER A 471 -24.83 -20.03 4.77
CA SER A 471 -24.04 -21.25 4.67
C SER A 471 -22.63 -20.93 4.18
N VAL A 472 -21.63 -21.71 4.61
CA VAL A 472 -20.24 -21.67 4.09
C VAL A 472 -20.21 -21.70 2.56
N GLU A 473 -21.11 -22.47 1.95
CA GLU A 473 -21.31 -22.54 0.50
C GLU A 473 -21.67 -21.18 -0.12
N SER A 474 -22.68 -20.50 0.44
CA SER A 474 -23.16 -19.21 -0.07
C SER A 474 -22.10 -18.10 0.05
N VAL A 475 -21.32 -18.11 1.14
CA VAL A 475 -20.18 -17.22 1.34
C VAL A 475 -19.10 -17.49 0.30
N ALA A 476 -18.79 -18.76 0.01
CA ALA A 476 -17.78 -19.12 -0.97
C ALA A 476 -18.16 -18.66 -2.39
N VAL A 477 -19.40 -18.93 -2.83
CA VAL A 477 -19.91 -18.45 -4.12
C VAL A 477 -19.90 -16.91 -4.22
N ALA A 478 -20.24 -16.21 -3.12
CA ALA A 478 -20.17 -14.75 -3.07
C ALA A 478 -18.74 -14.22 -3.20
N VAL A 479 -17.76 -14.82 -2.50
CA VAL A 479 -16.33 -14.46 -2.61
C VAL A 479 -15.83 -14.69 -4.04
N ASN A 480 -16.10 -15.85 -4.63
CA ASN A 480 -15.64 -16.19 -5.98
C ASN A 480 -16.13 -15.17 -7.03
N ARG A 481 -17.42 -14.81 -6.95
CA ARG A 481 -18.04 -13.81 -7.84
C ARG A 481 -17.39 -12.43 -7.73
N ASN A 482 -17.07 -11.98 -6.52
CA ASN A 482 -16.47 -10.65 -6.31
C ASN A 482 -14.97 -10.62 -6.65
N LEU A 483 -14.24 -11.74 -6.48
CA LEU A 483 -12.83 -11.82 -6.88
C LEU A 483 -12.63 -11.89 -8.40
N ARG A 484 -13.59 -12.44 -9.15
CA ARG A 484 -13.59 -12.49 -10.63
C ARG A 484 -13.27 -11.13 -11.27
N GLU A 485 -13.79 -10.05 -10.71
CA GLU A 485 -13.61 -8.70 -11.26
C GLU A 485 -12.25 -8.07 -10.90
N ALA A 486 -11.60 -8.58 -9.83
CA ALA A 486 -10.35 -8.03 -9.30
C ALA A 486 -9.08 -8.65 -9.91
N ILE A 487 -9.14 -9.90 -10.39
CA ILE A 487 -7.97 -10.62 -10.92
C ILE A 487 -8.25 -11.10 -12.35
N ARG A 488 -7.36 -10.79 -13.29
CA ARG A 488 -7.43 -11.29 -14.68
C ARG A 488 -6.74 -12.64 -14.80
N PHE A 489 -7.30 -13.58 -15.55
CA PHE A 489 -6.59 -14.82 -15.85
C PHE A 489 -5.43 -14.56 -16.81
N LYS A 490 -4.28 -15.16 -16.53
CA LYS A 490 -3.13 -15.22 -17.43
C LYS A 490 -2.42 -16.56 -17.22
N SER A 491 -2.34 -17.38 -18.25
CA SER A 491 -1.60 -18.66 -18.20
C SER A 491 -0.10 -18.43 -17.93
N ASP A 492 0.61 -19.51 -17.60
CA ASP A 492 2.08 -19.55 -17.60
C ASP A 492 2.74 -18.54 -16.65
N GLN A 493 2.05 -18.21 -15.55
CA GLN A 493 2.59 -17.33 -14.51
C GLN A 493 3.13 -18.10 -13.29
N THR A 494 2.90 -19.40 -13.13
CA THR A 494 3.52 -20.17 -12.03
C THR A 494 4.95 -20.57 -12.42
N PRO A 495 5.99 -20.37 -11.58
CA PRO A 495 6.01 -19.84 -10.21
C PRO A 495 6.34 -18.33 -10.10
N LEU A 496 6.24 -17.56 -11.18
CA LEU A 496 6.56 -16.11 -11.21
C LEU A 496 5.54 -15.24 -10.46
N VAL A 497 4.25 -15.57 -10.54
CA VAL A 497 3.12 -14.88 -9.88
C VAL A 497 2.11 -15.95 -9.45
N TYR A 498 2.20 -16.35 -8.19
CA TYR A 498 1.26 -17.31 -7.58
C TYR A 498 1.03 -17.11 -6.07
N ASP A 499 1.87 -16.33 -5.38
CA ASP A 499 1.56 -15.90 -4.02
C ASP A 499 0.41 -14.87 -3.99
N PRO A 500 -0.29 -14.70 -2.85
CA PRO A 500 -1.45 -13.83 -2.76
C PRO A 500 -1.13 -12.36 -3.03
N LEU A 501 -0.01 -11.84 -2.51
CA LEU A 501 0.33 -10.43 -2.64
C LEU A 501 0.73 -10.09 -4.07
N SER A 502 1.53 -10.93 -4.74
CA SER A 502 1.85 -10.74 -6.16
C SER A 502 0.59 -10.83 -7.04
N THR A 503 -0.31 -11.78 -6.75
CA THR A 503 -1.59 -11.92 -7.48
C THR A 503 -2.45 -10.66 -7.36
N ILE A 504 -2.61 -10.13 -6.14
CA ILE A 504 -3.34 -8.87 -5.86
C ILE A 504 -2.65 -7.66 -6.49
N LEU A 505 -1.32 -7.56 -6.38
CA LEU A 505 -0.53 -6.42 -6.84
C LEU A 505 -0.47 -6.31 -8.38
N PHE A 506 -0.33 -7.45 -9.06
CA PHE A 506 -0.27 -7.47 -10.52
C PHE A 506 -1.66 -7.49 -11.17
N GLY A 507 -2.71 -7.85 -10.43
CA GLY A 507 -4.07 -7.95 -10.94
C GLY A 507 -4.25 -9.06 -11.98
N TYR A 508 -3.32 -10.03 -12.02
CA TYR A 508 -3.41 -11.23 -12.85
C TYR A 508 -2.67 -12.40 -12.23
N ALA A 509 -3.11 -13.63 -12.52
CA ALA A 509 -2.38 -14.86 -12.19
C ALA A 509 -2.82 -16.06 -13.06
N SER A 510 -2.05 -17.14 -12.96
CA SER A 510 -2.42 -18.48 -13.43
C SER A 510 -3.48 -19.12 -12.54
N CYS A 511 -3.97 -20.32 -12.91
CA CYS A 511 -4.92 -21.07 -12.09
C CYS A 511 -4.40 -21.36 -10.67
N THR A 512 -3.07 -21.55 -10.51
CA THR A 512 -2.42 -21.67 -9.20
C THR A 512 -2.62 -20.41 -8.35
N GLY A 513 -2.23 -19.23 -8.87
CA GLY A 513 -2.30 -17.98 -8.10
C GLY A 513 -3.72 -17.50 -7.83
N VAL A 514 -4.63 -17.63 -8.82
CA VAL A 514 -6.06 -17.34 -8.61
C VAL A 514 -6.66 -18.26 -7.54
N SER A 515 -6.32 -19.55 -7.54
CA SER A 515 -6.83 -20.50 -6.54
C SER A 515 -6.26 -20.26 -5.15
N ILE A 516 -4.96 -19.93 -5.02
CA ILE A 516 -4.34 -19.57 -3.73
C ILE A 516 -4.99 -18.29 -3.18
N ALA A 517 -5.09 -17.22 -3.98
CA ALA A 517 -5.74 -15.98 -3.56
C ALA A 517 -7.22 -16.18 -3.16
N TYR A 518 -7.94 -17.08 -3.83
CA TYR A 518 -9.31 -17.44 -3.47
C TYR A 518 -9.39 -18.25 -2.17
N VAL A 519 -8.54 -19.27 -1.98
CA VAL A 519 -8.42 -20.00 -0.70
C VAL A 519 -8.17 -19.04 0.45
N ASP A 520 -7.27 -18.08 0.27
CA ASP A 520 -6.89 -17.15 1.32
C ASP A 520 -7.98 -16.10 1.61
N ALA A 521 -8.74 -15.67 0.60
CA ALA A 521 -9.94 -14.86 0.80
C ALA A 521 -11.04 -15.61 1.59
N LEU A 522 -11.26 -16.90 1.26
CA LEU A 522 -12.18 -17.76 2.01
C LEU A 522 -11.74 -17.92 3.47
N ARG A 523 -10.47 -18.26 3.71
CA ARG A 523 -9.87 -18.41 5.04
C ARG A 523 -9.98 -17.14 5.88
N THR A 524 -9.78 -15.98 5.25
CA THR A 524 -9.94 -14.66 5.88
C THR A 524 -11.36 -14.44 6.42
N LEU A 525 -12.38 -14.93 5.72
CA LEU A 525 -13.78 -14.89 6.17
C LEU A 525 -14.20 -16.14 6.96
N GLY A 526 -13.25 -16.95 7.43
CA GLY A 526 -13.49 -18.12 8.27
C GLY A 526 -14.03 -19.35 7.53
N VAL A 527 -13.97 -19.38 6.20
CA VAL A 527 -14.41 -20.52 5.38
C VAL A 527 -13.29 -21.55 5.24
N PRO A 528 -13.52 -22.84 5.62
CA PRO A 528 -12.53 -23.91 5.50
C PRO A 528 -12.28 -24.28 4.03
N ALA A 529 -11.09 -23.94 3.52
CA ALA A 529 -10.72 -24.10 2.13
C ALA A 529 -9.29 -24.65 1.95
N ARG A 530 -9.06 -25.33 0.83
CA ARG A 530 -7.74 -25.85 0.43
C ARG A 530 -7.52 -25.83 -1.08
N LEU A 531 -6.26 -25.67 -1.46
CA LEU A 531 -5.82 -25.82 -2.84
C LEU A 531 -5.96 -27.29 -3.27
N ALA A 532 -6.59 -27.51 -4.41
CA ALA A 532 -6.59 -28.79 -5.10
C ALA A 532 -5.95 -28.64 -6.49
N GLY A 533 -5.52 -29.75 -7.08
CA GLY A 533 -4.93 -29.71 -8.41
C GLY A 533 -4.49 -31.06 -8.96
N THR A 534 -4.21 -31.05 -10.26
CA THR A 534 -3.42 -32.10 -10.90
C THR A 534 -2.04 -31.54 -11.26
N PRO A 535 -0.93 -32.25 -10.95
CA PRO A 535 0.42 -31.80 -11.30
C PRO A 535 0.77 -32.04 -12.77
N ALA A 536 0.02 -32.91 -13.46
CA ALA A 536 0.33 -33.42 -14.78
C ALA A 536 -0.94 -33.99 -15.45
N TRP A 537 -1.44 -33.32 -16.47
CA TRP A 537 -2.60 -33.79 -17.25
C TRP A 537 -2.33 -35.16 -17.87
N HIS A 538 -3.25 -36.12 -17.68
CA HIS A 538 -3.10 -37.51 -18.17
C HIS A 538 -1.78 -38.19 -17.75
N GLY A 539 -1.19 -37.77 -16.62
CA GLY A 539 0.10 -38.27 -16.16
C GLY A 539 1.32 -37.75 -16.94
N LYS A 540 1.14 -36.72 -17.78
CA LYS A 540 2.17 -36.10 -18.62
C LYS A 540 2.59 -34.72 -18.08
N PRO A 541 3.73 -34.57 -17.40
CA PRO A 541 4.17 -33.28 -16.87
C PRO A 541 4.34 -32.22 -17.96
N GLU A 542 4.72 -32.62 -19.17
CA GLU A 542 4.87 -31.75 -20.34
C GLU A 542 3.55 -31.17 -20.87
N ALA A 543 2.41 -31.76 -20.48
CA ALA A 543 1.09 -31.23 -20.81
C ALA A 543 0.64 -30.11 -19.85
N GLY A 544 1.37 -29.89 -18.74
CA GLY A 544 1.08 -28.87 -17.73
C GLY A 544 0.24 -29.36 -16.55
N ASN A 545 -0.11 -28.42 -15.68
CA ASN A 545 -0.87 -28.63 -14.44
C ASN A 545 -2.18 -27.83 -14.44
N HIS A 546 -3.04 -28.09 -13.45
CA HIS A 546 -4.17 -27.21 -13.13
C HIS A 546 -4.48 -27.19 -11.64
N ASN A 547 -5.04 -26.07 -11.19
CA ASN A 547 -5.34 -25.78 -9.81
C ASN A 547 -6.71 -25.16 -9.65
N TRP A 548 -7.43 -25.60 -8.63
CA TRP A 548 -8.75 -25.13 -8.23
C TRP A 548 -8.89 -25.24 -6.69
N VAL A 549 -10.08 -25.03 -6.16
CA VAL A 549 -10.31 -24.97 -4.70
C VAL A 549 -11.28 -26.06 -4.25
N GLU A 550 -10.95 -26.72 -3.15
CA GLU A 550 -11.91 -27.51 -2.36
C GLU A 550 -12.35 -26.72 -1.12
N VAL A 551 -13.65 -26.69 -0.86
CA VAL A 551 -14.30 -26.07 0.31
C VAL A 551 -15.07 -27.14 1.07
N TRP A 552 -15.01 -27.12 2.40
CA TRP A 552 -15.79 -28.04 3.22
C TRP A 552 -17.22 -27.52 3.40
N LEU A 553 -18.22 -28.29 2.96
CA LEU A 553 -19.63 -27.92 3.09
C LEU A 553 -20.30 -28.76 4.19
N ASN A 554 -20.71 -28.10 5.28
CA ASN A 554 -21.37 -28.72 6.43
C ASN A 554 -22.58 -29.58 6.01
N ALA A 555 -23.44 -29.06 5.12
CA ALA A 555 -24.63 -29.74 4.62
C ALA A 555 -24.37 -31.08 3.92
N THR A 556 -23.13 -31.37 3.51
CA THR A 556 -22.74 -32.67 2.94
C THR A 556 -21.64 -33.39 3.73
N ALA A 557 -21.26 -32.85 4.89
CA ALA A 557 -20.14 -33.29 5.72
C ALA A 557 -18.89 -33.67 4.92
N GLY A 558 -18.51 -32.83 3.93
CA GLY A 558 -17.50 -33.22 2.95
C GLY A 558 -16.93 -32.09 2.11
N TRP A 559 -15.76 -32.38 1.53
CA TRP A 559 -15.08 -31.53 0.56
C TRP A 559 -15.80 -31.52 -0.79
N ARG A 560 -16.21 -30.33 -1.23
CA ARG A 560 -16.72 -30.07 -2.57
C ARG A 560 -15.78 -29.10 -3.29
N PHE A 561 -15.72 -29.17 -4.61
CA PHE A 561 -14.75 -28.40 -5.39
C PHE A 561 -15.43 -27.36 -6.28
N ILE A 562 -14.70 -26.27 -6.52
CA ILE A 562 -15.14 -25.09 -7.23
C ILE A 562 -13.96 -24.53 -8.03
N GLU A 563 -14.21 -24.11 -9.26
CA GLU A 563 -13.20 -23.43 -10.06
C GLU A 563 -13.08 -21.98 -9.58
N ALA A 564 -11.85 -21.54 -9.31
CA ALA A 564 -11.56 -20.18 -8.87
C ALA A 564 -11.71 -19.23 -10.06
N ALA A 565 -12.62 -18.27 -9.99
CA ALA A 565 -12.86 -17.35 -11.08
C ALA A 565 -11.76 -16.27 -11.15
N PRO A 566 -11.26 -15.89 -12.34
CA PRO A 566 -11.67 -16.35 -13.68
C PRO A 566 -10.81 -17.48 -14.28
N ALA A 567 -10.12 -18.30 -13.47
CA ALA A 567 -9.26 -19.38 -13.96
C ALA A 567 -10.00 -20.63 -14.48
N GLY A 568 -11.29 -20.78 -14.17
CA GLY A 568 -12.15 -21.83 -14.72
C GLY A 568 -13.63 -21.44 -14.71
N ALA A 569 -14.45 -22.29 -15.32
CA ALA A 569 -15.91 -22.22 -15.32
C ALA A 569 -16.50 -23.16 -14.25
N GLY A 570 -17.72 -22.87 -13.77
CA GLY A 570 -18.39 -23.65 -12.72
C GLY A 570 -18.19 -23.08 -11.31
N GLU A 571 -18.82 -21.93 -11.06
CA GLU A 571 -18.70 -21.14 -9.83
C GLU A 571 -19.65 -21.57 -8.70
N THR A 572 -20.27 -22.75 -8.83
CA THR A 572 -21.24 -23.30 -7.87
C THR A 572 -20.73 -24.64 -7.33
N PHE A 573 -21.43 -25.26 -6.38
CA PHE A 573 -21.11 -26.62 -5.93
C PHE A 573 -22.15 -27.67 -6.35
N SER A 574 -23.20 -27.25 -7.06
CA SER A 574 -24.38 -28.09 -7.39
C SER A 574 -24.15 -29.10 -8.51
N ASP A 575 -23.30 -28.77 -9.49
CA ASP A 575 -22.98 -29.65 -10.62
C ASP A 575 -21.46 -29.82 -10.71
N PRO A 576 -20.89 -31.04 -10.66
CA PRO A 576 -19.48 -31.26 -10.93
C PRO A 576 -19.15 -31.12 -12.42
N CYS A 577 -20.11 -31.25 -13.33
CA CYS A 577 -19.90 -31.24 -14.78
C CYS A 577 -19.94 -29.84 -15.41
N ASP A 578 -20.34 -28.80 -14.67
CA ASP A 578 -20.15 -27.39 -15.09
C ASP A 578 -18.69 -26.93 -14.91
N LYS A 579 -17.87 -27.72 -14.21
CA LYS A 579 -16.50 -27.42 -13.84
C LYS A 579 -15.58 -27.64 -15.02
N TRP A 580 -14.77 -26.64 -15.33
CA TRP A 580 -13.83 -26.72 -16.46
C TRP A 580 -12.93 -27.96 -16.40
N PHE A 581 -12.45 -28.35 -15.21
CA PHE A 581 -11.70 -29.60 -14.99
C PHE A 581 -12.47 -30.90 -15.36
N CYS A 582 -13.76 -31.03 -15.05
CA CYS A 582 -14.52 -32.29 -15.22
C CYS A 582 -15.09 -32.47 -16.65
N ASN A 583 -14.29 -32.20 -17.67
CA ASN A 583 -14.58 -32.53 -19.06
C ASN A 583 -13.67 -33.68 -19.52
N LYS A 584 -14.15 -34.61 -20.35
CA LYS A 584 -13.33 -35.70 -20.94
C LYS A 584 -12.09 -35.20 -21.70
N ALA A 585 -12.08 -33.96 -22.18
CA ALA A 585 -10.92 -33.31 -22.79
C ALA A 585 -9.80 -32.94 -21.81
N HIS A 586 -10.08 -32.94 -20.51
CA HIS A 586 -9.18 -32.49 -19.44
C HIS A 586 -9.00 -33.58 -18.35
N PHE A 587 -10.06 -34.29 -18.00
CA PHE A 587 -10.06 -35.41 -17.06
C PHE A 587 -10.15 -36.77 -17.76
N GLY A 588 -9.13 -37.61 -17.60
CA GLY A 588 -9.06 -38.97 -18.14
C GLY A 588 -7.65 -39.54 -18.09
N GLY A 589 -7.42 -40.73 -18.67
CA GLY A 589 -6.08 -41.23 -18.99
C GLY A 589 -5.08 -41.31 -17.82
N GLY A 590 -5.53 -41.59 -16.60
CA GLY A 590 -4.63 -41.70 -15.43
C GLY A 590 -4.28 -40.36 -14.75
N THR A 591 -4.97 -39.26 -15.06
CA THR A 591 -4.87 -37.99 -14.31
C THR A 591 -5.02 -38.24 -12.81
N ARG A 592 -3.99 -37.88 -12.02
CA ARG A 592 -4.04 -37.91 -10.56
C ARG A 592 -4.38 -36.54 -9.99
N VAL A 593 -5.12 -36.52 -8.89
CA VAL A 593 -5.54 -35.28 -8.22
C VAL A 593 -5.14 -35.33 -6.75
N PHE A 594 -4.64 -34.22 -6.26
CA PHE A 594 -4.25 -34.04 -4.86
C PHE A 594 -4.90 -32.79 -4.29
N ALA A 595 -5.13 -32.77 -2.98
CA ALA A 595 -5.50 -31.57 -2.24
C ALA A 595 -4.45 -31.30 -1.15
N ALA A 596 -4.03 -30.05 -1.01
CA ALA A 596 -3.08 -29.64 0.01
C ALA A 596 -3.71 -29.73 1.39
N ALA A 597 -2.94 -30.22 2.37
CA ALA A 597 -3.31 -30.25 3.78
C ALA A 597 -2.21 -29.58 4.61
N PHE A 598 -2.61 -28.97 5.72
CA PHE A 598 -1.65 -28.39 6.66
C PHE A 598 -1.40 -29.32 7.87
N ARG A 599 -2.40 -30.09 8.30
CA ARG A 599 -2.22 -31.11 9.36
C ARG A 599 -1.30 -32.23 8.87
N ARG A 600 -0.20 -32.46 9.59
CA ARG A 600 0.70 -33.60 9.32
C ARG A 600 -0.02 -34.94 9.50
N GLU A 601 -0.87 -35.06 10.50
CA GLU A 601 -1.64 -36.27 10.82
C GLU A 601 -2.78 -36.58 9.84
N GLU A 602 -2.98 -35.78 8.79
CA GLU A 602 -4.06 -36.01 7.82
C GLU A 602 -3.77 -37.13 6.80
N TYR A 603 -2.66 -37.85 7.02
CA TYR A 603 -2.50 -39.22 6.55
C TYR A 603 -3.64 -40.08 7.10
N GLY A 604 -4.68 -40.32 6.29
CA GLY A 604 -5.80 -41.16 6.68
C GLY A 604 -5.32 -42.50 7.22
N GLU A 605 -5.94 -42.98 8.30
CA GLU A 605 -5.52 -44.16 9.06
C GLU A 605 -5.09 -45.33 8.14
N GLY A 606 -3.80 -45.67 8.18
CA GLY A 606 -3.23 -46.75 7.37
C GLY A 606 -2.78 -46.39 5.94
N ARG A 607 -2.84 -45.12 5.49
CA ARG A 607 -2.30 -44.68 4.19
C ARG A 607 -0.90 -44.09 4.32
N ALA A 608 -0.01 -44.43 3.38
CA ALA A 608 1.35 -43.88 3.33
C ALA A 608 1.36 -42.36 3.13
N ALA A 609 2.39 -41.69 3.69
CA ALA A 609 2.53 -40.24 3.61
C ALA A 609 2.55 -39.74 2.16
N THR A 610 1.47 -39.05 1.77
CA THR A 610 1.36 -38.40 0.47
C THR A 610 1.67 -36.92 0.61
N HIS A 611 2.39 -36.38 -0.38
CA HIS A 611 2.75 -34.97 -0.48
C HIS A 611 1.93 -34.33 -1.59
N TYR A 612 1.72 -33.02 -1.52
CA TYR A 612 1.11 -32.27 -2.60
C TYR A 612 2.14 -32.03 -3.70
N PRO A 613 1.98 -32.58 -4.93
CA PRO A 613 2.95 -32.40 -5.99
C PRO A 613 2.79 -31.01 -6.63
N MET A 614 3.76 -30.14 -6.40
CA MET A 614 3.83 -28.81 -6.99
C MET A 614 4.50 -28.92 -8.36
N ALA A 615 3.78 -28.62 -9.44
CA ALA A 615 4.29 -28.80 -10.81
C ALA A 615 5.53 -27.94 -11.13
N TRP A 616 5.73 -26.85 -10.38
CA TRP A 616 6.88 -25.94 -10.46
C TRP A 616 8.03 -26.30 -9.52
N ASP A 617 7.84 -27.28 -8.62
CA ASP A 617 8.78 -27.68 -7.57
C ASP A 617 8.54 -29.15 -7.19
N LEU A 618 8.68 -30.04 -8.19
CA LEU A 618 8.25 -31.45 -8.08
C LEU A 618 9.02 -32.25 -7.03
N ASP A 619 10.27 -31.85 -6.73
CA ASP A 619 11.11 -32.53 -5.74
C ASP A 619 10.75 -32.18 -4.29
N ASN A 620 10.05 -31.06 -4.07
CA ASN A 620 9.67 -30.62 -2.73
C ASN A 620 8.54 -31.47 -2.15
N LYS A 621 8.87 -32.20 -1.08
CA LYS A 621 7.96 -33.10 -0.33
C LYS A 621 7.44 -32.47 0.97
N GLY A 622 7.68 -31.18 1.19
CA GLY A 622 7.37 -30.50 2.44
C GLY A 622 5.90 -30.15 2.63
N VAL A 623 5.10 -30.11 1.56
CA VAL A 623 3.66 -29.86 1.62
C VAL A 623 2.91 -31.19 1.73
N VAL A 624 2.12 -31.37 2.78
CA VAL A 624 1.27 -32.56 2.95
C VAL A 624 0.16 -32.55 1.90
N GLY A 625 -0.11 -33.69 1.27
CA GLY A 625 -1.15 -33.82 0.26
C GLY A 625 -2.04 -35.03 0.52
N VAL A 626 -3.33 -34.88 0.25
CA VAL A 626 -4.30 -35.97 0.25
C VAL A 626 -4.54 -36.38 -1.19
N ASP A 627 -4.33 -37.65 -1.55
CA ASP A 627 -4.74 -38.16 -2.86
C ASP A 627 -6.27 -38.18 -2.96
N ARG A 628 -6.80 -37.49 -3.96
CA ARG A 628 -8.24 -37.33 -4.24
C ARG A 628 -8.64 -38.02 -5.55
N SER A 629 -7.74 -38.74 -6.21
CA SER A 629 -7.95 -39.30 -7.56
C SER A 629 -9.21 -40.18 -7.64
N GLU A 630 -9.49 -40.98 -6.61
CA GLU A 630 -10.72 -41.81 -6.50
C GLU A 630 -12.00 -40.96 -6.47
N TYR A 631 -11.98 -39.82 -5.76
CA TYR A 631 -13.11 -38.89 -5.69
C TYR A 631 -13.34 -38.19 -7.04
N TYR A 632 -12.29 -37.68 -7.69
CA TYR A 632 -12.44 -37.05 -9.01
C TYR A 632 -12.81 -38.06 -10.08
N ALA A 633 -12.35 -39.32 -9.99
CA ALA A 633 -12.80 -40.40 -10.85
C ALA A 633 -14.30 -40.69 -10.72
N SER A 634 -14.89 -40.58 -9.52
CA SER A 634 -16.33 -40.78 -9.35
C SER A 634 -17.15 -39.56 -9.79
N VAL A 635 -16.74 -38.33 -9.43
CA VAL A 635 -17.54 -37.12 -9.75
C VAL A 635 -17.34 -36.62 -11.18
N CYS A 636 -16.11 -36.59 -11.71
CA CYS A 636 -15.87 -36.22 -13.12
C CYS A 636 -16.12 -37.39 -14.09
N GLY A 637 -15.97 -38.65 -13.65
CA GLY A 637 -16.18 -39.81 -14.53
C GLY A 637 -17.63 -39.99 -15.00
N ALA A 638 -18.59 -39.44 -14.24
CA ALA A 638 -19.99 -39.34 -14.64
C ALA A 638 -20.25 -38.26 -15.71
N CYS A 639 -19.32 -37.32 -15.91
CA CYS A 639 -19.47 -36.22 -16.86
C CYS A 639 -19.10 -36.68 -18.28
N GLY A 640 -20.10 -36.74 -19.16
CA GLY A 640 -19.83 -36.99 -20.58
C GLY A 640 -21.06 -37.10 -21.47
N GLY A 641 -21.24 -36.13 -22.36
CA GLY A 641 -22.18 -36.28 -23.48
C GLY A 641 -22.86 -35.04 -24.01
N VAL A 642 -22.22 -33.86 -24.03
CA VAL A 642 -22.66 -32.76 -24.92
C VAL A 642 -21.45 -32.16 -25.63
N GLU A 643 -21.24 -32.57 -26.88
CA GLU A 643 -20.44 -31.77 -27.81
C GLU A 643 -21.27 -30.53 -28.21
N GLY A 644 -20.67 -29.35 -28.10
CA GLY A 644 -21.16 -28.15 -28.78
C GLY A 644 -22.01 -27.18 -27.95
N ALA A 645 -21.35 -26.17 -27.39
CA ALA A 645 -21.72 -24.78 -27.65
C ALA A 645 -20.52 -23.87 -27.36
N ALA A 646 -20.04 -23.15 -28.37
CA ALA A 646 -19.10 -22.05 -28.16
C ALA A 646 -19.84 -20.87 -27.52
N ARG A 647 -19.34 -20.37 -26.39
CA ARG A 647 -19.61 -19.02 -25.84
C ARG A 647 -18.37 -18.52 -25.10
#